data_AF-A0AAD9ADF8-F1
#
_entry.id   AF-A0AAD9ADF8-F1
#
_cell.length_a   1.000
_cell.length_b   1.000
_cell.length_c   1.000
_cell.angle_alpha   90.00
_cell.angle_beta   90.00
_cell.angle_gamma   90.00
#
_symmetry.space_group_name_H-M   'P 1'
#
loop_
_entity.id
_entity.type
_entity.pdbx_description
1 polymer ?
#
loop_
_entity_poly.entity_id
_entity_poly.type
_entity_poly.pdbx_seq_one_letter_code
_entity_poly.pdbx_strand_id
1 'polypeptide(L)'
;MSQKPRLLCLHGGGTSAQIFQIQLIRLQRILDARFEFVYIDAPMDSAPGPGVLPVFEGCGPYRRWVSDDPATPADEFQAQKDAAVSFLKTYIKENGPFAGFVGFSQGCRAISSLLLEHQRGEDDFLGPEAKPFALFICGTFPPFVPHEEKITAPTVHVVGLEDPYEPASEQLYEQCSEKSTRRILRFPGGHHLPTAPETIQHVANMTLSVYKETLRNISPATSVLAVMVDVVLIERYVSPVVRFNAPAVGRRHLQRSSSSLSSGLLSARGKTRKNDATATTTRTTPTSPGAVLSSSRLSSPALVMARSSWFSRLMGWDKHPRHHHDFHADWIRDDRRRLLPQYRNENIQSAIPAAEVTKVALKLRHLIELAVPCELDEEEITKAHSKIITTKVIKAAKEAGGSHYRSCVVFCLVVCKRWFKHQALVELWDADMHRVRAVACEVVAKQIIETEDDFEYLMHSVLLRRYSIIVDGEATPPANVVEKAVDLHAVRVIGSSGYQKCISYLWKGWLVQDEDDPAVFIDYKDKDNTSFFVHMDPDRIRAPMYQNATQVIISFVYIGLYTAVINSVNPTGVFDTAEVLLYIFTLGFICEEVTKFWKAGYHILGFWNAFNSVLYSFITLSFILRIIGLTHQQGDDTREFYSKMSYNFLAFSAPMIWSRLLLYLDSFRFFGAMLVVLKVMMKESIIFFALLIVLVIGFLQAFIGLDFADDWVADDILFILQAMANAVMQSPDFDGFDKFSPPFGIILYYCFTFIIMVVLLNILIALYNSAYEDIYGNANDEYLALFAQKTMQFVRAPDENVYIPPFNLLEMLVICLFWWMEKSKFERMSDVIMGIIYSPVLVIAAWHETKTAGEIRSNRARGEEDDDTIEEWEQMMDQVDFEADGWNKLCISAKTNLEADPTITEVQKLRGEVEELKKLLVDMTKALSSGGEVEPSQASTLIDVAEPEQSESKTKKKKKGKKSKKDKKAGGEGNASASSSSSDEE
;
A
#
# COMPACT_ATOMS: atom_id res chain seq x y z
N MET A 1 -23.37 -15.36 25.25
CA MET A 1 -23.21 -13.94 24.88
C MET A 1 -24.33 -13.17 25.56
N SER A 2 -24.02 -12.18 26.41
CA SER A 2 -25.03 -11.28 26.98
C SER A 2 -25.50 -10.32 25.89
N GLN A 3 -26.81 -10.21 25.67
CA GLN A 3 -27.40 -9.34 24.64
C GLN A 3 -27.16 -7.86 25.00
N LYS A 4 -26.69 -7.05 24.05
CA LYS A 4 -26.42 -5.61 24.29
C LYS A 4 -27.74 -4.87 24.59
N PRO A 5 -27.76 -3.91 25.52
CA PRO A 5 -28.88 -3.00 25.72
C PRO A 5 -29.23 -2.24 24.42
N ARG A 6 -30.53 -2.08 24.13
CA ARG A 6 -31.02 -1.48 22.89
C ARG A 6 -31.44 -0.03 23.09
N LEU A 7 -31.03 0.86 22.17
CA LEU A 7 -31.43 2.27 22.12
C LEU A 7 -32.34 2.50 20.93
N LEU A 8 -33.52 3.08 21.19
CA LEU A 8 -34.46 3.45 20.12
C LEU A 8 -34.15 4.87 19.63
N CYS A 9 -33.93 5.01 18.32
CA CYS A 9 -33.45 6.22 17.67
C CYS A 9 -34.57 6.86 16.83
N LEU A 10 -34.99 8.07 17.23
CA LEU A 10 -36.06 8.84 16.58
C LEU A 10 -35.49 10.02 15.80
N HIS A 11 -35.69 10.01 14.48
CA HIS A 11 -35.19 11.03 13.56
C HIS A 11 -35.96 12.37 13.66
N GLY A 12 -35.39 13.45 13.11
CA GLY A 12 -36.03 14.77 13.05
C GLY A 12 -37.09 14.90 11.94
N GLY A 13 -37.88 15.97 11.95
CA GLY A 13 -38.86 16.23 10.89
C GLY A 13 -38.20 16.42 9.53
N GLY A 14 -38.75 15.79 8.48
CA GLY A 14 -38.23 15.89 7.12
C GLY A 14 -36.95 15.08 6.87
N THR A 15 -36.72 14.02 7.65
CA THR A 15 -35.61 13.05 7.49
C THR A 15 -36.17 11.62 7.48
N SER A 16 -35.33 10.59 7.51
CA SER A 16 -35.76 9.19 7.63
C SER A 16 -34.87 8.44 8.62
N ALA A 17 -35.26 7.24 9.03
CA ALA A 17 -34.46 6.33 9.83
C ALA A 17 -33.06 6.12 9.24
N GLN A 18 -32.98 5.94 7.92
CA GLN A 18 -31.72 5.76 7.19
C GLN A 18 -30.85 7.02 7.24
N ILE A 19 -31.43 8.20 6.99
CA ILE A 19 -30.71 9.47 7.06
C ILE A 19 -30.20 9.70 8.48
N PHE A 20 -31.02 9.43 9.49
CA PHE A 20 -30.62 9.61 10.88
C PHE A 20 -29.52 8.63 11.31
N GLN A 21 -29.55 7.38 10.81
CA GLN A 21 -28.46 6.43 11.01
C GLN A 21 -27.13 6.95 10.43
N ILE A 22 -27.16 7.55 9.24
CA ILE A 22 -25.97 8.17 8.63
C ILE A 22 -25.51 9.37 9.45
N GLN A 23 -26.43 10.23 9.88
CA GLN A 23 -26.11 11.40 10.70
C GLN A 23 -25.50 11.02 12.06
N LEU A 24 -26.02 9.95 12.70
CA LEU A 24 -25.60 9.49 14.02
C LEU A 24 -24.37 8.57 13.97
N ILE A 25 -23.91 8.16 12.77
CA ILE A 25 -22.92 7.09 12.58
C ILE A 25 -21.63 7.30 13.39
N ARG A 26 -21.17 8.54 13.53
CA ARG A 26 -19.94 8.85 14.27
C ARG A 26 -20.11 8.60 15.77
N LEU A 27 -21.24 8.98 16.35
CA LEU A 27 -21.55 8.68 17.74
C LEU A 27 -21.88 7.20 17.94
N GLN A 28 -22.63 6.60 17.01
CA GLN A 28 -22.92 5.17 17.02
C GLN A 28 -21.63 4.35 17.04
N ARG A 29 -20.63 4.63 16.20
CA ARG A 29 -19.35 3.89 16.17
C ARG A 29 -18.65 3.82 17.52
N ILE A 30 -18.71 4.88 18.32
CA ILE A 30 -18.11 4.93 19.67
C ILE A 30 -18.93 4.10 20.67
N LEU A 31 -20.26 4.15 20.53
CA LEU A 31 -21.20 3.51 21.46
C LEU A 31 -21.59 2.07 21.07
N ASP A 32 -21.27 1.61 19.87
CA ASP A 32 -21.69 0.32 19.29
C ASP A 32 -21.16 -0.87 20.11
N ALA A 33 -20.01 -0.71 20.77
CA ALA A 33 -19.47 -1.71 21.68
C ALA A 33 -20.40 -1.99 22.89
N ARG A 34 -21.27 -1.04 23.27
CA ARG A 34 -22.11 -1.09 24.48
C ARG A 34 -23.60 -1.13 24.20
N PHE A 35 -24.06 -0.56 23.09
CA PHE A 35 -25.48 -0.46 22.75
C PHE A 35 -25.76 -1.00 21.34
N GLU A 36 -26.95 -1.53 21.15
CA GLU A 36 -27.51 -1.79 19.81
C GLU A 36 -28.49 -0.65 19.47
N PHE A 37 -28.31 -0.01 18.31
CA PHE A 37 -29.12 1.13 17.88
C PHE A 37 -30.25 0.65 16.95
N VAL A 38 -31.48 1.05 17.24
CA VAL A 38 -32.68 0.68 16.49
C VAL A 38 -33.33 1.94 15.95
N TYR A 39 -33.31 2.10 14.62
CA TYR A 39 -33.87 3.28 13.95
C TYR A 39 -35.25 2.97 13.39
N ILE A 40 -36.19 3.91 13.54
CA ILE A 40 -37.54 3.78 13.01
C ILE A 40 -37.98 5.02 12.24
N ASP A 41 -38.79 4.81 11.22
CA ASP A 41 -39.40 5.88 10.44
C ASP A 41 -40.67 6.39 11.10
N ALA A 42 -40.85 7.71 11.10
CA ALA A 42 -42.08 8.35 11.53
C ALA A 42 -43.24 8.04 10.56
N PRO A 43 -44.49 8.04 11.03
CA PRO A 43 -45.62 7.54 10.24
C PRO A 43 -46.08 8.47 9.10
N MET A 44 -45.70 9.76 9.11
CA MET A 44 -46.18 10.74 8.11
C MET A 44 -45.11 11.09 7.08
N ASP A 45 -45.49 11.19 5.81
CA ASP A 45 -44.61 11.68 4.74
C ASP A 45 -44.38 13.20 4.82
N SER A 46 -43.19 13.65 4.40
CA SER A 46 -42.73 15.03 4.49
C SER A 46 -41.89 15.46 3.30
N ALA A 47 -41.83 16.78 3.08
CA ALA A 47 -40.73 17.38 2.36
C ALA A 47 -39.42 17.27 3.19
N PRO A 48 -38.23 17.33 2.55
CA PRO A 48 -36.96 17.30 3.28
C PRO A 48 -36.84 18.49 4.24
N GLY A 49 -36.33 18.23 5.43
CA GLY A 49 -36.14 19.23 6.47
C GLY A 49 -34.97 20.19 6.18
N PRO A 50 -34.85 21.29 6.96
CA PRO A 50 -33.71 22.21 6.84
C PRO A 50 -32.38 21.49 7.01
N GLY A 51 -31.43 21.72 6.10
CA GLY A 51 -30.09 21.10 6.13
C GLY A 51 -30.01 19.67 5.56
N VAL A 52 -31.14 19.06 5.14
CA VAL A 52 -31.16 17.73 4.51
C VAL A 52 -30.71 17.80 3.05
N LEU A 53 -31.16 18.82 2.32
CA LEU A 53 -30.68 19.11 0.96
C LEU A 53 -29.52 20.13 1.01
N PRO A 54 -28.49 19.97 0.15
CA PRO A 54 -28.38 19.04 -0.98
C PRO A 54 -27.83 17.65 -0.63
N VAL A 55 -27.42 17.42 0.63
CA VAL A 55 -26.59 16.27 1.01
C VAL A 55 -27.30 14.93 0.83
N PHE A 56 -28.59 14.86 1.16
CA PHE A 56 -29.41 13.65 1.08
C PHE A 56 -30.41 13.70 -0.09
N GLU A 57 -30.07 14.43 -1.16
CA GLU A 57 -30.88 14.50 -2.38
C GLU A 57 -31.01 13.12 -3.02
N GLY A 58 -32.25 12.61 -3.09
CA GLY A 58 -32.54 11.26 -3.59
C GLY A 58 -32.71 10.18 -2.51
N CYS A 59 -32.49 10.50 -1.23
CA CYS A 59 -32.69 9.57 -0.09
C CYS A 59 -34.12 9.56 0.47
N GLY A 60 -35.11 10.04 -0.30
CA GLY A 60 -36.52 9.97 0.08
C GLY A 60 -37.06 8.53 0.09
N PRO A 61 -38.23 8.28 0.71
CA PRO A 61 -39.18 9.25 1.25
C PRO A 61 -38.70 9.88 2.57
N TYR A 62 -38.96 11.18 2.75
CA TYR A 62 -38.73 11.86 4.03
C TYR A 62 -39.98 11.77 4.89
N ARG A 63 -39.79 11.65 6.19
CA ARG A 63 -40.84 11.41 7.18
C ARG A 63 -40.82 12.46 8.29
N ARG A 64 -41.95 12.63 8.97
CA ARG A 64 -42.11 13.50 10.15
C ARG A 64 -43.10 12.88 11.15
N TRP A 65 -43.00 13.29 12.40
CA TRP A 65 -43.87 12.84 13.50
C TRP A 65 -45.16 13.64 13.56
N VAL A 66 -45.06 14.95 13.35
CA VAL A 66 -46.20 15.89 13.30
C VAL A 66 -45.94 16.97 12.24
N SER A 67 -46.97 17.67 11.79
CA SER A 67 -46.83 18.82 10.89
C SER A 67 -46.16 20.00 11.58
N ASP A 68 -45.18 20.63 10.91
CA ASP A 68 -44.60 21.91 11.36
C ASP A 68 -45.27 23.12 10.69
N ASP A 69 -46.34 22.90 9.91
CA ASP A 69 -47.11 23.96 9.23
C ASP A 69 -48.09 24.64 10.20
N PRO A 70 -47.93 25.94 10.50
CA PRO A 70 -48.84 26.70 11.36
C PRO A 70 -50.28 26.78 10.83
N ALA A 71 -50.51 26.51 9.54
CA ALA A 71 -51.83 26.49 8.92
C ALA A 71 -52.61 25.18 9.16
N THR A 72 -51.97 24.16 9.76
CA THR A 72 -52.63 22.88 10.08
C THR A 72 -53.76 23.13 11.11
N PRO A 73 -55.01 22.68 10.87
CA PRO A 73 -56.09 22.80 11.84
C PRO A 73 -55.74 22.18 13.20
N ALA A 74 -56.14 22.83 14.30
CA ALA A 74 -55.78 22.40 15.65
C ALA A 74 -56.20 20.95 15.96
N ASP A 75 -57.39 20.54 15.51
CA ASP A 75 -57.91 19.18 15.69
C ASP A 75 -57.08 18.14 14.92
N GLU A 76 -56.63 18.50 13.70
CA GLU A 76 -55.78 17.64 12.88
C GLU A 76 -54.37 17.51 13.49
N PHE A 77 -53.81 18.62 13.98
CA PHE A 77 -52.52 18.62 14.65
C PHE A 77 -52.55 17.80 15.94
N GLN A 78 -53.65 17.85 16.70
CA GLN A 78 -53.83 17.01 17.89
C GLN A 78 -53.97 15.53 17.52
N ALA A 79 -54.75 15.20 16.49
CA ALA A 79 -54.85 13.82 16.00
C ALA A 79 -53.50 13.25 15.54
N GLN A 80 -52.64 14.06 14.91
CA GLN A 80 -51.28 13.67 14.52
C GLN A 80 -50.39 13.36 15.73
N LYS A 81 -50.47 14.18 16.80
CA LYS A 81 -49.73 13.94 18.06
C LYS A 81 -50.16 12.62 18.70
N ASP A 82 -51.46 12.39 18.81
CA ASP A 82 -52.02 11.18 19.43
C ASP A 82 -51.64 9.94 18.60
N ALA A 83 -51.68 10.03 17.26
CA ALA A 83 -51.25 8.96 16.36
C ALA A 83 -49.75 8.65 16.50
N ALA A 84 -48.88 9.67 16.60
CA ALA A 84 -47.44 9.48 16.77
C ALA A 84 -47.11 8.78 18.10
N VAL A 85 -47.75 9.19 19.21
CA VAL A 85 -47.56 8.56 20.52
C VAL A 85 -48.08 7.12 20.52
N SER A 86 -49.26 6.87 19.96
CA SER A 86 -49.85 5.52 19.85
C SER A 86 -48.99 4.57 19.03
N PHE A 87 -48.46 5.04 17.89
CA PHE A 87 -47.53 4.30 17.04
C PHE A 87 -46.27 3.89 17.81
N LEU A 88 -45.65 4.83 18.53
CA LEU A 88 -44.45 4.58 19.32
C LEU A 88 -44.68 3.60 20.47
N LYS A 89 -45.78 3.76 21.22
CA LYS A 89 -46.16 2.82 22.30
C LYS A 89 -46.36 1.40 21.76
N THR A 90 -47.04 1.26 20.63
CA THR A 90 -47.26 -0.05 19.97
C THR A 90 -45.93 -0.67 19.55
N TYR A 91 -45.07 0.11 18.88
CA TYR A 91 -43.75 -0.36 18.44
C TYR A 91 -42.87 -0.80 19.62
N ILE A 92 -42.87 -0.05 20.72
CA ILE A 92 -42.10 -0.39 21.92
C ILE A 92 -42.61 -1.67 22.59
N LYS A 93 -43.93 -1.88 22.66
CA LYS A 93 -44.52 -3.12 23.19
C LYS A 93 -44.12 -4.35 22.35
N GLU A 94 -44.11 -4.21 21.03
CA GLU A 94 -43.80 -5.32 20.10
C GLU A 94 -42.30 -5.61 19.99
N ASN A 95 -41.44 -4.59 20.06
CA ASN A 95 -40.02 -4.69 19.74
C ASN A 95 -39.10 -4.40 20.93
N GLY A 96 -39.62 -4.11 22.12
CA GLY A 96 -38.83 -3.90 23.34
C GLY A 96 -38.17 -5.18 23.88
N PRO A 97 -37.41 -5.10 24.99
CA PRO A 97 -37.20 -3.92 25.83
C PRO A 97 -36.12 -2.97 25.30
N PHE A 98 -36.31 -1.67 25.53
CA PHE A 98 -35.33 -0.61 25.22
C PHE A 98 -34.75 -0.02 26.52
N ALA A 99 -33.44 0.14 26.57
CA ALA A 99 -32.72 0.67 27.73
C ALA A 99 -32.67 2.21 27.74
N GLY A 100 -32.90 2.84 26.59
CA GLY A 100 -32.91 4.29 26.46
C GLY A 100 -33.27 4.74 25.04
N PHE A 101 -33.30 6.05 24.85
CA PHE A 101 -33.76 6.68 23.61
C PHE A 101 -32.75 7.72 23.10
N VAL A 102 -32.66 7.88 21.79
CA VAL A 102 -31.85 8.91 21.13
C VAL A 102 -32.72 9.69 20.15
N GLY A 103 -32.83 10.99 20.35
CA GLY A 103 -33.67 11.87 19.52
C GLY A 103 -32.87 12.96 18.85
N PHE A 104 -33.28 13.32 17.64
CA PHE A 104 -32.87 14.56 16.98
C PHE A 104 -34.08 15.43 16.66
N SER A 105 -34.01 16.74 16.96
CA SER A 105 -35.05 17.71 16.60
C SER A 105 -36.46 17.27 17.06
N GLN A 106 -37.40 17.09 16.14
CA GLN A 106 -38.77 16.62 16.41
C GLN A 106 -38.81 15.23 17.09
N GLY A 107 -37.79 14.38 16.89
CA GLY A 107 -37.65 13.09 17.59
C GLY A 107 -37.45 13.25 19.11
N CYS A 108 -36.90 14.38 19.57
CA CYS A 108 -36.79 14.70 21.00
C CYS A 108 -38.17 14.99 21.62
N ARG A 109 -39.09 15.62 20.87
CA ARG A 109 -40.49 15.84 21.31
C ARG A 109 -41.24 14.53 21.46
N ALA A 110 -41.01 13.59 20.54
CA ALA A 110 -41.57 12.25 20.63
C ALA A 110 -41.05 11.50 21.87
N ILE A 111 -39.73 11.49 22.11
CA ILE A 111 -39.13 10.82 23.27
C ILE A 111 -39.57 11.44 24.59
N SER A 112 -39.57 12.77 24.71
CA SER A 112 -40.04 13.45 25.92
C SER A 112 -41.50 13.12 26.24
N SER A 113 -42.34 12.93 25.22
CA SER A 113 -43.72 12.47 25.40
C SER A 113 -43.79 11.05 25.95
N LEU A 114 -42.97 10.14 25.43
CA LEU A 114 -42.88 8.77 25.94
C LEU A 114 -42.42 8.73 27.40
N LEU A 115 -41.45 9.55 27.78
CA LEU A 115 -40.96 9.61 29.17
C LEU A 115 -42.04 10.12 30.13
N LEU A 116 -42.81 11.14 29.74
CA LEU A 116 -43.91 11.66 30.55
C LEU A 116 -45.05 10.63 30.70
N GLU A 117 -45.43 9.97 29.61
CA GLU A 117 -46.45 8.92 29.65
C GLU A 117 -46.04 7.72 30.52
N HIS A 118 -44.76 7.33 30.45
CA HIS A 118 -44.22 6.28 31.31
C HIS A 118 -44.24 6.69 32.79
N GLN A 119 -43.91 7.95 33.10
CA GLN A 119 -43.93 8.47 34.47
C GLN A 119 -45.32 8.52 35.10
N ARG A 120 -46.38 8.75 34.29
CA ARG A 120 -47.77 8.74 34.77
C ARG A 120 -48.27 7.36 35.13
N GLY A 121 -47.66 6.31 34.57
CA GLY A 121 -48.00 4.92 34.88
C GLY A 121 -49.38 4.48 34.38
N GLU A 122 -49.99 5.22 33.44
CA GLU A 122 -51.33 4.91 32.90
C GLU A 122 -51.30 3.76 31.88
N ASP A 123 -50.16 3.54 31.21
CA ASP A 123 -49.96 2.46 30.23
C ASP A 123 -48.56 1.85 30.39
N ASP A 124 -48.48 0.55 30.67
CA ASP A 124 -47.22 -0.18 30.93
C ASP A 124 -46.53 -0.62 29.62
N PHE A 125 -46.25 0.35 28.74
CA PHE A 125 -45.70 0.06 27.41
C PHE A 125 -44.20 -0.22 27.41
N LEU A 126 -43.47 0.20 28.45
CA LEU A 126 -42.03 -0.05 28.63
C LEU A 126 -41.71 -1.17 29.64
N GLY A 127 -42.70 -1.58 30.44
CA GLY A 127 -42.53 -2.49 31.58
C GLY A 127 -42.40 -1.73 32.91
N PRO A 128 -42.92 -2.27 34.02
CA PRO A 128 -43.13 -1.52 35.26
C PRO A 128 -41.81 -1.27 36.02
N GLU A 129 -40.76 -2.02 35.68
CA GLU A 129 -39.42 -1.89 36.23
C GLU A 129 -38.46 -1.11 35.31
N ALA A 130 -38.92 -0.67 34.13
CA ALA A 130 -38.07 0.02 33.17
C ALA A 130 -37.72 1.43 33.65
N LYS A 131 -36.41 1.70 33.76
CA LYS A 131 -35.87 3.04 34.04
C LYS A 131 -35.05 3.49 32.82
N PRO A 132 -35.67 4.06 31.76
CA PRO A 132 -34.95 4.48 30.57
C PRO A 132 -34.16 5.77 30.82
N PHE A 133 -33.13 6.00 30.01
CA PHE A 133 -32.48 7.31 29.88
C PHE A 133 -32.68 7.87 28.46
N ALA A 134 -32.44 9.16 28.24
CA ALA A 134 -32.57 9.77 26.92
C ALA A 134 -31.37 10.66 26.55
N LEU A 135 -31.01 10.62 25.26
CA LEU A 135 -30.07 11.54 24.61
C LEU A 135 -30.86 12.43 23.64
N PHE A 136 -30.92 13.72 23.94
CA PHE A 136 -31.56 14.74 23.10
C PHE A 136 -30.50 15.54 22.36
N ILE A 137 -30.55 15.54 21.03
CA ILE A 137 -29.65 16.32 20.17
C ILE A 137 -30.48 17.36 19.43
N CYS A 138 -30.16 18.65 19.60
CA CYS A 138 -30.86 19.78 18.98
C CYS A 138 -32.39 19.66 19.12
N GLY A 139 -32.86 19.32 20.33
CA GLY A 139 -34.26 18.96 20.57
C GLY A 139 -35.22 20.13 20.45
N THR A 140 -36.38 19.89 19.85
CA THR A 140 -37.47 20.88 19.84
C THR A 140 -38.45 20.64 21.00
N PHE A 141 -39.30 21.64 21.29
CA PHE A 141 -40.28 21.67 22.38
C PHE A 141 -41.55 22.37 21.86
N PRO A 142 -42.79 22.04 22.31
CA PRO A 142 -43.19 21.16 23.41
C PRO A 142 -43.38 19.68 23.04
N PRO A 143 -43.45 18.76 24.03
CA PRO A 143 -43.90 17.38 23.85
C PRO A 143 -45.30 17.29 23.20
N PHE A 144 -45.65 16.11 22.70
CA PHE A 144 -46.94 15.79 22.08
C PHE A 144 -48.07 15.57 23.10
N VAL A 145 -47.71 15.26 24.34
CA VAL A 145 -48.63 15.09 25.47
C VAL A 145 -48.61 16.30 26.41
N PRO A 146 -49.61 16.48 27.29
CA PRO A 146 -49.57 17.51 28.33
C PRO A 146 -48.28 17.44 29.14
N HIS A 147 -47.67 18.58 29.47
CA HIS A 147 -46.32 18.66 30.05
C HIS A 147 -46.30 19.51 31.34
N GLU A 148 -47.35 19.43 32.16
CA GLU A 148 -47.39 20.10 33.47
C GLU A 148 -46.36 19.53 34.46
N GLU A 149 -45.95 18.27 34.27
CA GLU A 149 -44.99 17.56 35.11
C GLU A 149 -43.58 17.58 34.52
N LYS A 150 -42.56 17.66 35.39
CA LYS A 150 -41.15 17.57 34.97
C LYS A 150 -40.72 16.13 34.66
N ILE A 151 -39.89 15.97 33.63
CA ILE A 151 -39.32 14.67 33.23
C ILE A 151 -38.31 14.22 34.31
N THR A 152 -38.45 13.00 34.85
CA THR A 152 -37.59 12.48 35.93
C THR A 152 -36.60 11.41 35.46
N ALA A 153 -36.71 10.96 34.21
CA ALA A 153 -35.72 10.08 33.60
C ALA A 153 -34.37 10.82 33.43
N PRO A 154 -33.22 10.12 33.55
CA PRO A 154 -31.91 10.72 33.29
C PRO A 154 -31.74 11.16 31.83
N THR A 155 -31.21 12.37 31.60
CA THR A 155 -31.09 12.95 30.25
C THR A 155 -29.72 13.55 29.94
N VAL A 156 -29.33 13.48 28.67
CA VAL A 156 -28.20 14.21 28.10
C VAL A 156 -28.73 15.11 26.98
N HIS A 157 -28.40 16.41 27.04
CA HIS A 157 -28.81 17.42 26.08
C HIS A 157 -27.58 17.90 25.30
N VAL A 158 -27.65 17.87 23.98
CA VAL A 158 -26.61 18.35 23.08
C VAL A 158 -27.21 19.48 22.24
N VAL A 159 -26.72 20.71 22.44
CA VAL A 159 -27.32 21.93 21.90
C VAL A 159 -26.31 22.65 21.00
N GLY A 160 -26.70 22.95 19.76
CA GLY A 160 -25.90 23.76 18.84
C GLY A 160 -26.04 25.24 19.17
N LEU A 161 -24.92 25.96 19.30
CA LEU A 161 -24.93 27.41 19.64
C LEU A 161 -25.52 28.29 18.53
N GLU A 162 -25.56 27.81 17.29
CA GLU A 162 -26.12 28.50 16.12
C GLU A 162 -27.45 27.86 15.67
N ASP A 163 -28.03 26.98 16.50
CA ASP A 163 -29.29 26.30 16.20
C ASP A 163 -30.47 27.29 16.30
N PRO A 164 -31.27 27.51 15.23
CA PRO A 164 -32.49 28.33 15.31
C PRO A 164 -33.50 27.86 16.36
N TYR A 165 -33.43 26.58 16.76
CA TYR A 165 -34.27 25.97 17.77
C TYR A 165 -33.61 25.87 19.15
N GLU A 166 -32.47 26.55 19.37
CA GLU A 166 -31.78 26.61 20.67
C GLU A 166 -32.74 27.00 21.82
N PRO A 167 -33.64 27.99 21.69
CA PRO A 167 -34.58 28.32 22.78
C PRO A 167 -35.52 27.16 23.13
N ALA A 168 -35.90 26.34 22.14
CA ALA A 168 -36.72 25.16 22.35
C ALA A 168 -35.92 24.02 23.01
N SER A 169 -34.64 23.88 22.68
CA SER A 169 -33.73 22.94 23.34
C SER A 169 -33.52 23.28 24.82
N GLU A 170 -33.38 24.57 25.15
CA GLU A 170 -33.27 25.05 26.54
C GLU A 170 -34.59 24.85 27.30
N GLN A 171 -35.75 25.09 26.67
CA GLN A 171 -37.05 24.77 27.28
C GLN A 171 -37.20 23.28 27.59
N LEU A 172 -36.76 22.40 26.69
CA LEU A 172 -36.75 20.95 26.93
C LEU A 172 -35.81 20.57 28.09
N TYR A 173 -34.67 21.25 28.24
CA TYR A 173 -33.76 21.07 29.37
C TYR A 173 -34.38 21.51 30.70
N GLU A 174 -35.14 22.61 30.73
CA GLU A 174 -35.83 23.08 31.93
C GLU A 174 -37.06 22.24 32.31
N GLN A 175 -37.67 21.58 31.32
CA GLN A 175 -38.72 20.58 31.54
C GLN A 175 -38.19 19.34 32.28
N CYS A 176 -36.88 19.07 32.24
CA CYS A 176 -36.27 17.97 32.97
C CYS A 176 -36.06 18.35 34.46
N SER A 177 -36.38 17.43 35.35
CA SER A 177 -36.35 17.63 36.80
C SER A 177 -34.92 17.79 37.31
N GLU A 178 -34.67 18.80 38.12
CA GLU A 178 -33.39 18.99 38.83
C GLU A 178 -33.07 17.85 39.80
N LYS A 179 -34.09 17.09 40.23
CA LYS A 179 -33.92 15.91 41.10
C LYS A 179 -33.39 14.69 40.34
N SER A 180 -33.34 14.74 39.01
CA SER A 180 -32.82 13.69 38.13
C SER A 180 -31.51 14.12 37.48
N THR A 181 -30.67 13.16 37.05
CA THR A 181 -29.42 13.48 36.34
C THR A 181 -29.75 14.11 34.98
N ARG A 182 -29.57 15.44 34.86
CA ARG A 182 -29.59 16.18 33.60
C ARG A 182 -28.20 16.72 33.27
N ARG A 183 -27.69 16.45 32.07
CA ARG A 183 -26.39 16.96 31.59
C ARG A 183 -26.59 17.72 30.28
N ILE A 184 -25.87 18.82 30.10
CA ILE A 184 -25.95 19.64 28.88
C ILE A 184 -24.55 19.90 28.31
N LEU A 185 -24.41 19.73 26.99
CA LEU A 185 -23.23 20.09 26.21
C LEU A 185 -23.65 21.04 25.10
N ARG A 186 -22.99 22.20 25.06
CA ARG A 186 -23.15 23.19 24.00
C ARG A 186 -21.97 23.10 23.05
N PHE A 187 -22.21 23.06 21.74
CA PHE A 187 -21.17 22.94 20.73
C PHE A 187 -21.30 24.01 19.63
N PRO A 188 -20.19 24.44 19.01
CA PRO A 188 -20.22 25.35 17.87
C PRO A 188 -20.81 24.62 16.65
N GLY A 189 -22.06 24.92 16.32
CA GLY A 189 -22.80 24.34 15.20
C GLY A 189 -24.28 24.75 15.19
N GLY A 190 -24.92 24.57 14.05
CA GLY A 190 -26.34 24.88 13.83
C GLY A 190 -27.27 23.72 14.18
N HIS A 191 -28.40 23.62 13.48
CA HIS A 191 -29.38 22.54 13.64
C HIS A 191 -28.92 21.23 12.97
N HIS A 192 -27.86 20.60 13.49
CA HIS A 192 -27.31 19.35 12.98
C HIS A 192 -26.61 18.55 14.09
N LEU A 193 -26.27 17.29 13.82
CA LEU A 193 -25.49 16.49 14.77
C LEU A 193 -24.04 17.00 14.84
N PRO A 194 -23.38 16.92 16.01
CA PRO A 194 -21.99 17.34 16.15
C PRO A 194 -21.08 16.49 15.26
N THR A 195 -20.17 17.16 14.54
CA THR A 195 -19.23 16.51 13.61
C THR A 195 -17.80 16.47 14.15
N ALA A 196 -17.42 17.41 15.03
CA ALA A 196 -16.08 17.48 15.62
C ALA A 196 -15.79 16.26 16.50
N PRO A 197 -14.66 15.54 16.32
CA PRO A 197 -14.34 14.32 17.07
C PRO A 197 -14.37 14.49 18.59
N GLU A 198 -13.84 15.61 19.10
CA GLU A 198 -13.82 15.93 20.53
C GLU A 198 -15.23 16.06 21.12
N THR A 199 -16.11 16.77 20.41
CA THR A 199 -17.52 16.92 20.82
C THR A 199 -18.24 15.58 20.83
N ILE A 200 -18.03 14.75 19.81
CA ILE A 200 -18.66 13.42 19.71
C ILE A 200 -18.19 12.50 20.84
N GLN A 201 -16.89 12.51 21.16
CA GLN A 201 -16.34 11.75 22.29
C GLN A 201 -16.92 12.23 23.63
N HIS A 202 -17.09 13.55 23.79
CA HIS A 202 -17.73 14.13 24.98
C HIS A 202 -19.19 13.66 25.11
N VAL A 203 -19.96 13.70 24.01
CA VAL A 203 -21.34 13.18 24.00
C VAL A 203 -21.36 11.71 24.41
N ALA A 204 -20.52 10.87 23.81
CA ALA A 204 -20.42 9.44 24.14
C ALA A 204 -20.11 9.20 25.62
N ASN A 205 -19.14 9.94 26.18
CA ASN A 205 -18.75 9.83 27.59
C ASN A 205 -19.90 10.21 28.54
N MET A 206 -20.65 11.28 28.24
CA MET A 206 -21.84 11.64 29.02
C MET A 206 -22.94 10.59 28.92
N THR A 207 -23.22 10.07 27.72
CA THR A 207 -24.21 9.01 27.50
C THR A 207 -23.87 7.77 28.31
N LEU A 208 -22.61 7.33 28.29
CA LEU A 208 -22.15 6.19 29.09
C LEU A 208 -22.24 6.44 30.59
N SER A 209 -21.89 7.65 31.04
CA SER A 209 -21.99 8.01 32.46
C SER A 209 -23.44 7.99 32.96
N VAL A 210 -24.37 8.57 32.19
CA VAL A 210 -25.80 8.58 32.53
C VAL A 210 -26.35 7.15 32.56
N TYR A 211 -26.02 6.32 31.56
CA TYR A 211 -26.43 4.93 31.54
C TYR A 211 -25.92 4.13 32.76
N LYS A 212 -24.66 4.33 33.18
CA LYS A 212 -24.10 3.68 34.37
C LYS A 212 -24.84 4.08 35.65
N GLU A 213 -25.21 5.35 35.78
CA GLU A 213 -26.00 5.84 36.91
C GLU A 213 -27.39 5.21 36.94
N THR A 214 -28.04 5.07 35.77
CA THR A 214 -29.32 4.37 35.64
C THR A 214 -29.24 2.92 36.14
N LEU A 215 -28.17 2.19 35.82
CA LEU A 215 -27.95 0.83 36.30
C LEU A 215 -27.76 0.74 37.82
N ARG A 216 -27.07 1.71 38.44
CA ARG A 216 -26.87 1.76 39.90
C ARG A 216 -28.17 1.95 40.68
N ASN A 217 -29.16 2.60 40.06
CA ASN A 217 -30.46 2.89 40.68
C ASN A 217 -31.49 1.75 40.56
N ILE A 218 -31.17 0.62 39.92
CA ILE A 218 -32.12 -0.49 39.65
C ILE A 218 -32.06 -1.59 40.74
N SER A 219 -30.88 -1.98 41.26
CA SER A 219 -30.76 -2.78 42.51
C SER A 219 -29.29 -2.92 42.96
N PRO A 220 -28.99 -3.06 44.26
CA PRO A 220 -27.62 -3.29 44.75
C PRO A 220 -27.06 -4.68 44.40
N ALA A 221 -27.90 -5.64 43.98
CA ALA A 221 -27.51 -7.02 43.66
C ALA A 221 -26.89 -7.19 42.26
N THR A 222 -27.09 -6.23 41.36
CA THR A 222 -26.53 -6.24 39.98
C THR A 222 -25.15 -5.56 39.89
N SER A 223 -24.54 -5.22 41.03
CA SER A 223 -23.26 -4.52 41.13
C SER A 223 -22.06 -5.34 40.65
N VAL A 224 -22.17 -6.67 40.57
CA VAL A 224 -21.05 -7.55 40.15
C VAL A 224 -20.84 -7.52 38.62
N LEU A 225 -21.88 -7.32 37.80
CA LEU A 225 -21.73 -7.21 36.35
C LEU A 225 -21.26 -5.82 35.90
N ALA A 226 -21.70 -4.76 36.60
CA ALA A 226 -21.29 -3.38 36.29
C ALA A 226 -19.80 -3.14 36.58
N VAL A 227 -19.24 -3.79 37.60
CA VAL A 227 -17.81 -3.68 37.97
C VAL A 227 -16.88 -4.43 37.01
N MET A 228 -17.34 -5.49 36.32
CA MET A 228 -16.54 -6.16 35.27
C MET A 228 -16.45 -5.34 33.97
N VAL A 229 -17.37 -4.40 33.74
CA VAL A 229 -17.41 -3.57 32.53
C VAL A 229 -16.48 -2.34 32.65
N ASP A 230 -16.16 -1.91 33.87
CA ASP A 230 -15.33 -0.73 34.16
C ASP A 230 -13.81 -0.97 34.06
N VAL A 231 -13.35 -2.22 34.08
CA VAL A 231 -11.90 -2.54 34.01
C VAL A 231 -11.34 -2.58 32.57
N VAL A 232 -12.20 -2.52 31.55
CA VAL A 232 -11.80 -2.75 30.15
C VAL A 232 -11.80 -1.48 29.27
N LEU A 233 -12.22 -0.31 29.76
CA LEU A 233 -12.45 0.86 28.87
C LEU A 233 -12.09 2.24 29.42
N ILE A 234 -11.18 2.33 30.39
CA ILE A 234 -10.52 3.59 30.81
C ILE A 234 -8.99 3.42 30.69
N GLU A 235 -8.52 2.97 29.53
CA GLU A 235 -7.08 2.91 29.23
C GLU A 235 -6.75 3.31 27.78
N ARG A 236 -7.73 3.85 27.04
CA ARG A 236 -7.50 4.46 25.73
C ARG A 236 -8.25 5.79 25.67
N TYR A 237 -7.56 6.83 25.20
CA TYR A 237 -8.00 8.23 25.05
C TYR A 237 -7.77 9.17 26.24
N VAL A 238 -6.50 9.35 26.63
CA VAL A 238 -5.95 10.69 26.95
C VAL A 238 -4.45 10.68 26.62
N SER A 239 -4.02 11.48 25.65
CA SER A 239 -2.67 12.08 25.57
C SER A 239 -2.61 13.15 24.47
N PRO A 240 -1.72 14.15 24.60
CA PRO A 240 -2.19 15.52 24.81
C PRO A 240 -1.89 16.49 23.66
N VAL A 241 -2.73 17.53 23.61
CA VAL A 241 -2.55 18.76 22.85
C VAL A 241 -1.38 19.57 23.41
N VAL A 242 -0.37 19.91 22.58
CA VAL A 242 0.53 21.05 22.81
C VAL A 242 0.78 21.82 21.50
N ARG A 243 0.14 22.99 21.43
CA ARG A 243 0.54 24.31 20.90
C ARG A 243 1.46 24.41 19.67
N PHE A 244 0.96 25.08 18.61
CA PHE A 244 1.60 26.26 18.02
C PHE A 244 0.54 27.21 17.41
N ASN A 245 0.81 28.52 17.48
CA ASN A 245 -0.05 29.67 17.15
C ASN A 245 -0.25 29.89 15.63
N ALA A 246 -1.51 30.16 15.22
CA ALA A 246 -2.08 31.18 14.28
C ALA A 246 -1.31 31.71 13.03
N PRO A 247 -1.98 32.40 12.06
CA PRO A 247 -3.28 32.16 11.40
C PRO A 247 -3.23 32.37 9.84
N ALA A 248 -4.37 32.14 9.14
CA ALA A 248 -4.98 32.99 8.07
C ALA A 248 -5.44 32.30 6.76
N VAL A 249 -6.77 32.39 6.55
CA VAL A 249 -7.49 32.76 5.29
C VAL A 249 -7.62 31.73 4.14
N GLY A 250 -8.88 31.46 3.72
CA GLY A 250 -9.14 31.14 2.30
C GLY A 250 -10.32 30.23 1.89
N ARG A 251 -11.56 30.59 2.23
CA ARG A 251 -12.86 30.34 1.52
C ARG A 251 -12.98 29.32 0.34
N ARG A 252 -14.06 28.51 0.45
CA ARG A 252 -15.13 28.14 -0.56
C ARG A 252 -14.70 27.25 -1.74
N HIS A 253 -15.52 26.40 -2.38
CA HIS A 253 -16.94 25.95 -2.38
C HIS A 253 -16.90 24.60 -3.15
N LEU A 254 -17.52 23.50 -2.70
CA LEU A 254 -18.91 23.07 -2.94
C LEU A 254 -19.27 22.73 -4.41
N GLN A 255 -19.96 21.57 -4.54
CA GLN A 255 -20.92 21.10 -5.57
C GLN A 255 -20.41 20.07 -6.59
N ARG A 256 -21.18 19.07 -7.06
CA ARG A 256 -22.46 18.38 -6.69
C ARG A 256 -22.74 17.33 -7.79
N SER A 257 -23.80 16.55 -7.59
CA SER A 257 -24.58 15.68 -8.53
C SER A 257 -24.09 14.23 -8.67
N SER A 258 -24.80 13.17 -8.22
CA SER A 258 -26.20 12.72 -8.45
C SER A 258 -26.45 12.39 -9.93
N SER A 259 -27.04 11.29 -10.39
CA SER A 259 -28.14 10.41 -9.94
C SER A 259 -28.16 9.17 -10.89
N SER A 260 -28.73 8.00 -10.58
CA SER A 260 -30.14 7.60 -10.83
C SER A 260 -30.24 6.06 -10.70
N LEU A 261 -31.14 5.51 -9.85
CA LEU A 261 -32.42 4.81 -10.18
C LEU A 261 -32.26 3.47 -10.94
N SER A 262 -32.94 2.35 -10.68
CA SER A 262 -34.11 2.03 -9.85
C SER A 262 -34.41 0.52 -9.83
N SER A 263 -35.03 0.06 -8.73
CA SER A 263 -36.24 -0.81 -8.61
C SER A 263 -36.27 -2.30 -9.00
N GLY A 264 -36.84 -3.10 -8.07
CA GLY A 264 -37.78 -4.20 -8.35
C GLY A 264 -37.47 -5.51 -7.61
N LEU A 265 -37.86 -5.69 -6.33
CA LEU A 265 -39.15 -6.22 -5.80
C LEU A 265 -39.28 -7.76 -5.71
N LEU A 266 -39.54 -8.21 -4.45
CA LEU A 266 -40.37 -9.36 -3.99
C LEU A 266 -39.89 -10.79 -4.34
N SER A 267 -40.08 -11.86 -3.55
CA SER A 267 -40.60 -12.08 -2.20
C SER A 267 -40.44 -13.58 -1.89
N ALA A 268 -39.78 -13.87 -0.76
CA ALA A 268 -40.14 -14.86 0.25
C ALA A 268 -40.41 -16.38 -0.02
N ARG A 269 -39.81 -17.13 0.91
CA ARG A 269 -40.33 -18.30 1.69
C ARG A 269 -40.32 -19.70 1.08
N GLY A 270 -39.72 -20.63 1.84
CA GLY A 270 -40.31 -21.95 2.09
C GLY A 270 -39.38 -23.16 2.02
N LYS A 271 -38.84 -23.57 3.18
CA LYS A 271 -38.26 -24.90 3.42
C LYS A 271 -39.33 -26.00 3.23
N THR A 272 -38.98 -27.18 2.70
CA THR A 272 -38.76 -28.46 3.44
C THR A 272 -38.86 -29.71 2.54
N ARG A 273 -37.78 -30.51 2.59
CA ARG A 273 -37.70 -31.98 2.82
C ARG A 273 -38.61 -32.99 2.05
N LYS A 274 -37.88 -33.85 1.31
CA LYS A 274 -37.70 -35.33 1.45
C LYS A 274 -38.56 -36.30 0.62
N ASN A 275 -37.86 -37.41 0.30
CA ASN A 275 -38.29 -38.77 -0.09
C ASN A 275 -38.62 -38.97 -1.58
N ASP A 276 -38.22 -40.03 -2.29
CA ASP A 276 -37.61 -41.35 -2.00
C ASP A 276 -36.81 -41.81 -3.26
N ALA A 277 -35.66 -42.51 -3.11
CA ALA A 277 -35.42 -43.93 -3.43
C ALA A 277 -35.72 -44.33 -4.90
N THR A 278 -34.88 -45.01 -5.68
CA THR A 278 -34.16 -46.27 -5.40
C THR A 278 -33.08 -46.56 -6.47
N ALA A 279 -32.03 -47.25 -5.99
CA ALA A 279 -31.04 -48.14 -6.61
C ALA A 279 -31.27 -48.62 -8.07
N THR A 280 -30.25 -48.95 -8.88
CA THR A 280 -29.38 -50.16 -8.79
C THR A 280 -28.45 -50.14 -10.02
N THR A 281 -27.13 -49.95 -9.89
CA THR A 281 -26.02 -50.95 -9.89
C THR A 281 -25.49 -51.43 -11.26
N THR A 282 -24.16 -51.61 -11.31
CA THR A 282 -23.27 -52.33 -12.27
C THR A 282 -22.74 -51.50 -13.44
N ARG A 283 -21.48 -51.03 -13.46
CA ARG A 283 -20.15 -51.69 -13.49
C ARG A 283 -19.89 -52.42 -14.81
N THR A 284 -19.05 -51.84 -15.68
CA THR A 284 -17.78 -52.40 -16.24
C THR A 284 -17.28 -51.57 -17.44
N THR A 285 -16.02 -51.15 -17.37
CA THR A 285 -15.11 -50.75 -18.48
C THR A 285 -14.74 -51.97 -19.36
N PRO A 286 -13.86 -51.89 -20.40
CA PRO A 286 -13.35 -50.79 -21.24
C PRO A 286 -13.51 -51.11 -22.76
N THR A 287 -13.06 -50.23 -23.66
CA THR A 287 -12.25 -50.51 -24.90
C THR A 287 -12.49 -49.44 -25.99
N SER A 288 -11.43 -48.72 -26.36
CA SER A 288 -11.20 -48.11 -27.68
C SER A 288 -10.95 -49.21 -28.75
N PRO A 289 -10.77 -48.94 -30.06
CA PRO A 289 -10.70 -47.69 -30.82
C PRO A 289 -11.54 -47.71 -32.14
N GLY A 290 -11.52 -46.63 -32.94
CA GLY A 290 -11.95 -46.73 -34.34
C GLY A 290 -12.39 -45.42 -34.99
N ALA A 291 -11.50 -44.85 -35.79
CA ALA A 291 -11.81 -43.79 -36.76
C ALA A 291 -12.65 -44.34 -37.92
N VAL A 292 -13.67 -43.60 -38.36
CA VAL A 292 -14.26 -43.75 -39.71
C VAL A 292 -14.67 -42.37 -40.24
N LEU A 293 -14.19 -42.11 -41.45
CA LEU A 293 -14.46 -40.98 -42.35
C LEU A 293 -15.90 -40.96 -42.89
N SER A 294 -16.24 -39.80 -43.49
CA SER A 294 -17.30 -39.50 -44.47
C SER A 294 -18.39 -38.58 -43.90
N SER A 295 -18.93 -37.61 -44.63
CA SER A 295 -18.64 -37.05 -45.95
C SER A 295 -19.51 -35.80 -46.08
N SER A 296 -18.91 -34.74 -46.64
CA SER A 296 -19.51 -33.73 -47.53
C SER A 296 -21.00 -33.36 -47.38
N ARG A 297 -21.24 -32.06 -47.13
CA ARG A 297 -22.21 -31.31 -47.93
C ARG A 297 -21.85 -29.81 -47.98
N LEU A 298 -21.70 -29.32 -49.21
CA LEU A 298 -21.47 -27.92 -49.57
C LEU A 298 -22.71 -27.07 -49.31
N SER A 299 -22.51 -25.85 -48.81
CA SER A 299 -23.11 -24.61 -49.35
C SER A 299 -22.48 -23.38 -48.70
N SER A 300 -22.14 -22.40 -49.54
CA SER A 300 -21.30 -21.21 -49.37
C SER A 300 -21.61 -20.28 -48.17
N PRO A 301 -20.62 -19.49 -47.71
CA PRO A 301 -20.79 -18.54 -46.60
C PRO A 301 -21.38 -17.21 -47.09
N ALA A 302 -22.47 -16.78 -46.45
CA ALA A 302 -22.94 -15.40 -46.54
C ALA A 302 -22.08 -14.53 -45.62
N LEU A 303 -21.39 -13.58 -46.25
CA LEU A 303 -20.51 -12.59 -45.65
C LEU A 303 -21.35 -11.56 -44.87
N VAL A 304 -21.51 -11.76 -43.57
CA VAL A 304 -21.98 -10.70 -42.66
C VAL A 304 -20.75 -10.03 -42.06
N MET A 305 -20.42 -8.85 -42.58
CA MET A 305 -19.44 -7.93 -42.00
C MET A 305 -19.87 -7.55 -40.58
N ALA A 306 -19.26 -8.18 -39.57
CA ALA A 306 -19.23 -7.63 -38.23
C ALA A 306 -18.10 -6.58 -38.16
N ARG A 307 -18.46 -5.30 -38.31
CA ARG A 307 -17.61 -4.17 -37.91
C ARG A 307 -17.49 -4.16 -36.39
N SER A 308 -16.52 -4.87 -35.82
CA SER A 308 -16.03 -4.59 -34.47
C SER A 308 -14.79 -3.70 -34.59
N SER A 309 -14.96 -2.44 -34.23
CA SER A 309 -13.94 -1.39 -34.31
C SER A 309 -12.72 -1.76 -33.46
N TRP A 310 -11.57 -1.97 -34.09
CA TRP A 310 -10.28 -2.13 -33.41
C TRP A 310 -9.97 -0.99 -32.40
N PHE A 311 -10.58 0.17 -32.63
CA PHE A 311 -10.45 1.37 -31.79
C PHE A 311 -11.10 1.20 -30.40
N SER A 312 -12.21 0.46 -30.28
CA SER A 312 -12.85 0.21 -28.96
C SER A 312 -12.02 -0.74 -28.10
N ARG A 313 -11.30 -1.69 -28.73
CA ARG A 313 -10.32 -2.56 -28.07
C ARG A 313 -9.05 -1.81 -27.64
N LEU A 314 -8.59 -0.85 -28.44
CA LEU A 314 -7.43 -0.03 -28.12
C LEU A 314 -7.72 0.96 -26.96
N MET A 315 -8.93 1.53 -26.93
CA MET A 315 -9.36 2.52 -25.93
C MET A 315 -9.96 1.90 -24.65
N GLY A 316 -10.10 0.58 -24.59
CA GLY A 316 -10.57 -0.13 -23.39
C GLY A 316 -12.05 0.06 -23.07
N TRP A 317 -12.88 0.49 -24.02
CA TRP A 317 -14.29 0.82 -23.80
C TRP A 317 -15.25 -0.39 -23.84
N ASP A 318 -14.77 -1.57 -24.23
CA ASP A 318 -15.58 -2.81 -24.25
C ASP A 318 -15.55 -3.61 -22.92
N LYS A 319 -15.20 -2.98 -21.79
CA LYS A 319 -15.28 -3.63 -20.47
C LYS A 319 -16.67 -3.45 -19.85
N HIS A 320 -17.68 -4.07 -20.43
CA HIS A 320 -18.91 -4.35 -19.69
C HIS A 320 -18.76 -5.65 -18.88
N PRO A 321 -19.02 -5.65 -17.57
CA PRO A 321 -18.90 -6.84 -16.74
C PRO A 321 -20.13 -7.73 -16.96
N ARG A 322 -20.05 -8.65 -17.92
CA ARG A 322 -20.97 -9.78 -17.99
C ARG A 322 -20.18 -11.07 -18.06
N HIS A 323 -20.47 -11.95 -17.10
CA HIS A 323 -19.91 -13.28 -16.84
C HIS A 323 -18.66 -13.35 -15.95
N HIS A 324 -18.89 -13.85 -14.74
CA HIS A 324 -17.94 -14.17 -13.65
C HIS A 324 -16.76 -15.09 -14.03
N HIS A 325 -16.68 -15.64 -15.24
CA HIS A 325 -15.66 -16.61 -15.64
C HIS A 325 -14.51 -16.03 -16.47
N ASP A 326 -14.73 -14.96 -17.25
CA ASP A 326 -13.66 -14.43 -18.15
C ASP A 326 -12.73 -13.43 -17.44
N PHE A 327 -13.19 -12.74 -16.40
CA PHE A 327 -12.34 -11.85 -15.60
C PHE A 327 -11.27 -12.61 -14.79
N HIS A 328 -11.56 -13.85 -14.39
CA HIS A 328 -10.59 -14.74 -13.75
C HIS A 328 -9.47 -15.20 -14.72
N ALA A 329 -9.79 -15.39 -16.01
CA ALA A 329 -8.80 -15.78 -17.01
C ALA A 329 -7.75 -14.68 -17.29
N ASP A 330 -8.16 -13.39 -17.25
CA ASP A 330 -7.24 -12.26 -17.34
C ASP A 330 -6.42 -12.06 -16.04
N TRP A 331 -6.97 -12.41 -14.86
CA TRP A 331 -6.26 -12.42 -13.58
C TRP A 331 -5.15 -13.49 -13.50
N ILE A 332 -5.38 -14.67 -14.11
CA ILE A 332 -4.36 -15.72 -14.30
C ILE A 332 -3.30 -15.26 -15.30
N ARG A 333 -3.70 -14.54 -16.35
CA ARG A 333 -2.78 -13.89 -17.29
C ARG A 333 -2.01 -12.72 -16.69
N ASP A 334 -2.44 -12.13 -15.59
CA ASP A 334 -1.69 -11.07 -14.90
C ASP A 334 -0.42 -11.60 -14.23
N ASP A 335 -0.32 -12.92 -14.05
CA ASP A 335 0.95 -13.61 -13.78
C ASP A 335 1.93 -13.48 -14.99
N ARG A 336 1.54 -12.85 -16.11
CA ARG A 336 2.37 -12.48 -17.27
C ARG A 336 2.74 -10.99 -17.32
N ARG A 337 2.21 -10.12 -16.46
CA ARG A 337 2.75 -8.74 -16.26
C ARG A 337 3.98 -8.79 -15.36
N ARG A 338 4.89 -9.71 -15.64
CA ARG A 338 6.15 -9.82 -14.92
C ARG A 338 7.07 -8.75 -15.47
N LEU A 339 7.74 -8.03 -14.57
CA LEU A 339 8.80 -7.11 -14.95
C LEU A 339 10.02 -7.86 -15.51
N LEU A 340 10.08 -9.17 -15.26
CA LEU A 340 11.14 -10.07 -15.70
C LEU A 340 10.59 -11.17 -16.63
N PRO A 341 11.26 -11.50 -17.74
CA PRO A 341 10.89 -12.62 -18.61
C PRO A 341 11.13 -13.97 -17.92
N GLN A 342 10.25 -14.96 -18.10
CA GLN A 342 10.43 -16.33 -17.57
C GLN A 342 10.89 -17.28 -18.68
N TYR A 343 11.97 -18.02 -18.42
CA TYR A 343 12.37 -19.17 -19.22
C TYR A 343 11.58 -20.41 -18.81
N ARG A 344 11.03 -21.11 -19.81
CA ARG A 344 10.04 -22.18 -19.65
C ARG A 344 10.74 -23.53 -19.49
N ASN A 345 11.25 -23.84 -18.30
CA ASN A 345 11.62 -25.21 -17.95
C ASN A 345 10.38 -25.93 -17.38
N GLU A 346 9.75 -26.77 -18.21
CA GLU A 346 8.45 -27.42 -17.91
C GLU A 346 8.52 -28.49 -16.79
N ASN A 347 9.70 -28.76 -16.21
CA ASN A 347 9.91 -29.86 -15.25
C ASN A 347 10.27 -29.42 -13.82
N ILE A 348 10.17 -28.13 -13.47
CA ILE A 348 10.51 -27.69 -12.10
C ILE A 348 9.34 -28.00 -11.16
N GLN A 349 9.57 -28.88 -10.18
CA GLN A 349 8.61 -29.17 -9.12
C GLN A 349 8.80 -28.22 -7.94
N SER A 350 7.70 -27.83 -7.29
CA SER A 350 7.77 -27.01 -6.09
C SER A 350 8.28 -27.83 -4.90
N ALA A 351 9.04 -27.16 -4.02
CA ALA A 351 9.62 -27.81 -2.85
C ALA A 351 8.59 -28.37 -1.86
N ILE A 352 7.44 -27.70 -1.78
CA ILE A 352 6.30 -28.07 -0.93
C ILE A 352 5.10 -28.23 -1.86
N PRO A 353 4.24 -29.25 -1.67
CA PRO A 353 3.02 -29.41 -2.45
C PRO A 353 2.20 -28.12 -2.49
N ALA A 354 1.81 -27.69 -3.69
CA ALA A 354 1.14 -26.42 -3.93
C ALA A 354 -0.12 -26.21 -3.07
N ALA A 355 -0.83 -27.29 -2.76
CA ALA A 355 -2.02 -27.28 -1.92
C ALA A 355 -1.73 -26.79 -0.49
N GLU A 356 -0.62 -27.24 0.10
CA GLU A 356 -0.24 -26.86 1.47
C GLU A 356 0.22 -25.40 1.52
N VAL A 357 1.01 -24.96 0.54
CA VAL A 357 1.40 -23.54 0.40
C VAL A 357 0.16 -22.65 0.30
N THR A 358 -0.83 -23.05 -0.49
CA THR A 358 -2.09 -22.31 -0.65
C THR A 358 -2.88 -22.23 0.65
N LYS A 359 -2.93 -23.32 1.45
CA LYS A 359 -3.56 -23.29 2.78
C LYS A 359 -2.87 -22.31 3.72
N VAL A 360 -1.54 -22.24 3.71
CA VAL A 360 -0.78 -21.26 4.50
C VAL A 360 -1.10 -19.83 4.05
N ALA A 361 -1.15 -19.58 2.74
CA ALA A 361 -1.56 -18.27 2.21
C ALA A 361 -2.97 -17.85 2.65
N LEU A 362 -3.93 -18.77 2.66
CA LEU A 362 -5.29 -18.49 3.14
C LEU A 362 -5.34 -18.14 4.63
N LYS A 363 -4.54 -18.83 5.47
CA LYS A 363 -4.41 -18.49 6.90
C LYS A 363 -3.85 -17.10 7.10
N LEU A 364 -2.79 -16.75 6.35
CA LEU A 364 -2.15 -15.44 6.43
C LEU A 364 -3.07 -14.33 5.94
N ARG A 365 -3.81 -14.56 4.85
CA ARG A 365 -4.83 -13.62 4.37
C ARG A 365 -5.84 -13.30 5.48
N HIS A 366 -6.36 -14.33 6.14
CA HIS A 366 -7.32 -14.16 7.24
C HIS A 366 -6.70 -13.41 8.43
N LEU A 367 -5.45 -13.69 8.77
CA LEU A 367 -4.73 -12.97 9.82
C LEU A 367 -4.62 -11.47 9.51
N ILE A 368 -4.28 -11.11 8.27
CA ILE A 368 -4.14 -9.70 7.84
C ILE A 368 -5.50 -8.99 7.79
N GLU A 369 -6.57 -9.66 7.34
CA GLU A 369 -7.94 -9.12 7.38
C GLU A 369 -8.39 -8.78 8.80
N LEU A 370 -8.01 -9.60 9.79
CA LEU A 370 -8.31 -9.36 11.20
C LEU A 370 -7.38 -8.30 11.84
N ALA A 371 -6.12 -8.24 11.41
CA ALA A 371 -5.17 -7.24 11.90
C ALA A 371 -5.49 -5.83 11.40
N VAL A 372 -5.99 -5.71 10.15
CA VAL A 372 -6.40 -4.45 9.52
C VAL A 372 -7.89 -4.55 9.13
N PRO A 373 -8.81 -4.30 10.10
CA PRO A 373 -10.24 -4.46 9.89
C PRO A 373 -10.90 -3.25 9.19
N CYS A 374 -10.25 -2.09 9.22
CA CYS A 374 -10.76 -0.84 8.64
C CYS A 374 -9.64 -0.10 7.92
N GLU A 375 -10.01 0.97 7.21
CA GLU A 375 -9.06 1.95 6.68
C GLU A 375 -8.27 2.59 7.83
N LEU A 376 -6.94 2.59 7.68
CA LEU A 376 -5.96 3.11 8.63
C LEU A 376 -4.89 3.85 7.83
N ASP A 377 -4.28 4.87 8.42
CA ASP A 377 -3.18 5.58 7.78
C ASP A 377 -1.97 4.64 7.60
N GLU A 378 -1.33 4.67 6.43
CA GLU A 378 -0.19 3.78 6.12
C GLU A 378 0.95 3.95 7.13
N GLU A 379 1.16 5.17 7.63
CA GLU A 379 2.18 5.48 8.62
C GLU A 379 2.00 4.74 9.95
N GLU A 380 0.76 4.44 10.35
CA GLU A 380 0.51 3.74 11.62
C GLU A 380 1.00 2.29 11.59
N ILE A 381 1.00 1.67 10.40
CA ILE A 381 1.38 0.28 10.18
C ILE A 381 2.86 0.14 9.88
N THR A 382 3.46 1.15 9.25
CA THR A 382 4.85 1.14 8.81
C THR A 382 5.84 1.53 9.90
N LYS A 383 5.38 2.16 10.99
CA LYS A 383 6.18 2.42 12.20
C LYS A 383 6.74 1.11 12.77
N ALA A 384 8.04 1.10 13.11
CA ALA A 384 8.77 -0.08 13.57
C ALA A 384 8.12 -0.79 14.78
N HIS A 385 7.47 -0.03 15.66
CA HIS A 385 6.66 -0.55 16.77
C HIS A 385 5.20 -0.12 16.65
N SER A 386 4.57 -0.52 15.54
CA SER A 386 3.15 -0.23 15.32
C SER A 386 2.26 -0.87 16.40
N LYS A 387 1.20 -0.16 16.80
CA LYS A 387 0.17 -0.69 17.71
C LYS A 387 -0.70 -1.76 17.04
N ILE A 388 -0.63 -1.85 15.71
CA ILE A 388 -1.46 -2.69 14.86
C ILE A 388 -0.74 -4.02 14.58
N ILE A 389 0.44 -3.95 13.94
CA ILE A 389 1.31 -5.12 13.72
C ILE A 389 2.21 -5.30 14.94
N THR A 390 1.64 -5.96 15.95
CA THR A 390 2.38 -6.31 17.16
C THR A 390 3.27 -7.54 16.95
N THR A 391 4.25 -7.76 17.84
CA THR A 391 5.07 -8.99 17.88
C THR A 391 4.23 -10.27 17.95
N LYS A 392 3.02 -10.21 18.52
CA LYS A 392 2.06 -11.33 18.51
C LYS A 392 1.54 -11.64 17.11
N VAL A 393 1.25 -10.63 16.30
CA VAL A 393 0.82 -10.81 14.90
C VAL A 393 1.95 -11.42 14.08
N ILE A 394 3.18 -10.94 14.27
CA ILE A 394 4.37 -11.48 13.60
C ILE A 394 4.60 -12.95 13.99
N LYS A 395 4.50 -13.28 15.29
CA LYS A 395 4.62 -14.65 15.77
C LYS A 395 3.52 -15.55 15.21
N ALA A 396 2.27 -15.09 15.21
CA ALA A 396 1.15 -15.81 14.60
C ALA A 396 1.36 -16.04 13.09
N ALA A 397 1.95 -15.07 12.38
CA ALA A 397 2.31 -15.22 10.98
C ALA A 397 3.43 -16.26 10.79
N LYS A 398 4.50 -16.24 11.59
CA LYS A 398 5.57 -17.26 11.56
C LYS A 398 5.00 -18.67 11.84
N GLU A 399 4.04 -18.79 12.76
CA GLU A 399 3.42 -20.07 13.13
C GLU A 399 2.36 -20.58 12.13
N ALA A 400 1.92 -19.75 11.17
CA ALA A 400 0.88 -20.14 10.20
C ALA A 400 1.25 -21.37 9.35
N GLY A 401 2.55 -21.54 9.07
CA GLY A 401 3.14 -22.68 8.36
C GLY A 401 3.49 -23.89 9.24
N GLY A 402 3.35 -23.79 10.56
CA GLY A 402 3.84 -24.82 11.49
C GLY A 402 5.36 -25.04 11.42
N SER A 403 5.84 -26.18 11.94
CA SER A 403 7.27 -26.53 11.90
C SER A 403 7.77 -26.90 10.49
N HIS A 404 6.91 -27.49 9.67
CA HIS A 404 7.29 -28.06 8.38
C HIS A 404 7.19 -27.08 7.21
N TYR A 405 6.34 -26.05 7.29
CA TYR A 405 6.10 -25.09 6.19
C TYR A 405 6.45 -23.64 6.59
N ARG A 406 7.31 -23.45 7.59
CA ARG A 406 7.79 -22.12 8.01
C ARG A 406 8.47 -21.36 6.87
N SER A 407 9.15 -22.08 5.97
CA SER A 407 9.94 -21.49 4.90
C SER A 407 9.10 -20.80 3.81
N CYS A 408 7.85 -21.22 3.60
CA CYS A 408 6.97 -20.62 2.59
C CYS A 408 6.15 -19.42 3.11
N VAL A 409 6.25 -19.06 4.38
CA VAL A 409 5.42 -17.99 5.00
C VAL A 409 5.64 -16.66 4.31
N VAL A 410 6.89 -16.26 4.05
CA VAL A 410 7.22 -14.99 3.38
C VAL A 410 6.69 -14.99 1.93
N PHE A 411 6.85 -16.10 1.20
CA PHE A 411 6.27 -16.27 -0.12
C PHE A 411 4.74 -16.08 -0.10
N CYS A 412 4.06 -16.70 0.86
CA CYS A 412 2.63 -16.58 1.01
C CYS A 412 2.18 -15.15 1.34
N LEU A 413 2.93 -14.39 2.15
CA LEU A 413 2.64 -12.97 2.42
C LEU A 413 2.74 -12.11 1.16
N VAL A 414 3.76 -12.35 0.32
CA VAL A 414 3.92 -11.67 -0.98
C VAL A 414 2.78 -12.04 -1.94
N VAL A 415 2.30 -13.28 -1.91
CA VAL A 415 1.10 -13.70 -2.65
C VAL A 415 -0.17 -13.01 -2.12
N CYS A 416 -0.33 -12.89 -0.80
CA CYS A 416 -1.45 -12.16 -0.17
C CYS A 416 -1.44 -10.68 -0.57
N LYS A 417 -0.27 -10.03 -0.62
CA LYS A 417 -0.12 -8.66 -1.12
C LYS A 417 -0.73 -8.52 -2.52
N ARG A 418 -0.37 -9.41 -3.45
CA ARG A 418 -0.94 -9.39 -4.82
C ARG A 418 -2.45 -9.50 -4.79
N TRP A 419 -2.99 -10.39 -3.95
CA TRP A 419 -4.43 -10.58 -3.83
C TRP A 419 -5.14 -9.32 -3.33
N PHE A 420 -4.63 -8.67 -2.27
CA PHE A 420 -5.20 -7.41 -1.78
C PHE A 420 -5.07 -6.26 -2.78
N LYS A 421 -3.93 -6.16 -3.48
CA LYS A 421 -3.75 -5.17 -4.55
C LYS A 421 -4.76 -5.37 -5.68
N HIS A 422 -5.08 -6.62 -6.01
CA HIS A 422 -6.11 -6.94 -6.99
C HIS A 422 -7.51 -6.58 -6.46
N GLN A 423 -7.83 -6.92 -5.21
CA GLN A 423 -9.10 -6.53 -4.59
C GLN A 423 -9.30 -5.01 -4.61
N ALA A 424 -8.26 -4.23 -4.34
CA ALA A 424 -8.33 -2.77 -4.43
C ALA A 424 -8.70 -2.25 -5.84
N LEU A 425 -8.39 -3.01 -6.89
CA LEU A 425 -8.75 -2.64 -8.27
C LEU A 425 -10.18 -3.06 -8.64
N VAL A 426 -10.69 -4.14 -8.04
CA VAL A 426 -12.03 -4.66 -8.30
C VAL A 426 -13.07 -3.93 -7.44
N GLU A 427 -12.77 -3.74 -6.16
CA GLU A 427 -13.62 -3.11 -5.14
C GLU A 427 -13.17 -1.67 -4.92
N LEU A 428 -13.42 -0.80 -5.91
CA LEU A 428 -12.96 0.60 -5.89
C LEU A 428 -13.47 1.41 -4.69
N TRP A 429 -14.59 1.01 -4.08
CA TRP A 429 -15.16 1.70 -2.91
C TRP A 429 -14.40 1.42 -1.61
N ASP A 430 -13.66 0.30 -1.51
CA ASP A 430 -12.84 -0.10 -0.37
C ASP A 430 -11.35 -0.22 -0.75
N ALA A 431 -10.95 0.45 -1.83
CA ALA A 431 -9.63 0.31 -2.42
C ALA A 431 -8.50 0.66 -1.45
N ASP A 432 -8.68 1.71 -0.65
CA ASP A 432 -7.64 2.20 0.27
C ASP A 432 -7.42 1.24 1.44
N MET A 433 -8.49 0.65 2.00
CA MET A 433 -8.36 -0.42 3.00
C MET A 433 -7.56 -1.62 2.44
N HIS A 434 -7.85 -2.05 1.22
CA HIS A 434 -7.13 -3.17 0.59
C HIS A 434 -5.67 -2.82 0.25
N ARG A 435 -5.38 -1.57 -0.14
CA ARG A 435 -3.99 -1.09 -0.30
C ARG A 435 -3.23 -1.15 1.01
N VAL A 436 -3.85 -0.72 2.11
CA VAL A 436 -3.26 -0.77 3.45
C VAL A 436 -3.02 -2.21 3.91
N ARG A 437 -3.91 -3.15 3.61
CA ARG A 437 -3.68 -4.59 3.85
C ARG A 437 -2.53 -5.16 3.02
N ALA A 438 -2.37 -4.70 1.78
CA ALA A 438 -1.22 -5.07 0.95
C ALA A 438 0.09 -4.57 1.56
N VAL A 439 0.11 -3.34 2.09
CA VAL A 439 1.25 -2.79 2.83
C VAL A 439 1.52 -3.57 4.12
N ALA A 440 0.48 -3.94 4.87
CA ALA A 440 0.62 -4.74 6.08
C ALA A 440 1.30 -6.10 5.79
N CYS A 441 0.99 -6.73 4.66
CA CYS A 441 1.69 -7.95 4.23
C CYS A 441 3.20 -7.72 4.04
N GLU A 442 3.61 -6.58 3.47
CA GLU A 442 5.02 -6.24 3.30
C GLU A 442 5.71 -5.97 4.64
N VAL A 443 5.05 -5.27 5.55
CA VAL A 443 5.61 -4.98 6.89
C VAL A 443 5.82 -6.28 7.67
N VAL A 444 4.83 -7.18 7.68
CA VAL A 444 5.00 -8.50 8.34
C VAL A 444 6.11 -9.30 7.67
N ALA A 445 6.19 -9.31 6.33
CA ALA A 445 7.23 -10.03 5.61
C ALA A 445 8.63 -9.47 5.91
N LYS A 446 8.81 -8.14 5.89
CA LYS A 446 10.05 -7.45 6.25
C LYS A 446 10.50 -7.85 7.66
N GLN A 447 9.60 -7.76 8.64
CA GLN A 447 9.91 -8.10 10.03
C GLN A 447 10.29 -9.58 10.20
N ILE A 448 9.64 -10.49 9.47
CA ILE A 448 10.02 -11.92 9.50
C ILE A 448 11.44 -12.13 8.97
N ILE A 449 11.82 -11.43 7.89
CA ILE A 449 13.16 -11.50 7.29
C ILE A 449 14.22 -10.90 8.23
N GLU A 450 13.93 -9.75 8.85
CA GLU A 450 14.88 -9.05 9.72
C GLU A 450 15.07 -9.73 11.09
N THR A 451 14.08 -10.49 11.55
CA THR A 451 14.13 -11.22 12.84
C THR A 451 14.56 -12.68 12.66
N GLU A 452 15.23 -13.03 11.57
CA GLU A 452 15.72 -14.41 11.35
C GLU A 452 17.24 -14.44 11.49
N ASP A 453 17.73 -15.14 12.52
CA ASP A 453 19.16 -15.18 12.86
C ASP A 453 19.94 -16.21 12.01
N ASP A 454 19.25 -17.25 11.49
CA ASP A 454 19.86 -18.27 10.65
C ASP A 454 19.87 -17.81 9.18
N PHE A 455 21.01 -17.25 8.77
CA PHE A 455 21.21 -16.74 7.42
C PHE A 455 21.16 -17.84 6.36
N GLU A 456 21.67 -19.04 6.62
CA GLU A 456 21.65 -20.14 5.65
C GLU A 456 20.20 -20.56 5.36
N TYR A 457 19.40 -20.71 6.43
CA TYR A 457 17.97 -20.98 6.30
C TYR A 457 17.23 -19.84 5.58
N LEU A 458 17.52 -18.58 5.93
CA LEU A 458 16.91 -17.41 5.30
C LEU A 458 17.19 -17.36 3.79
N MET A 459 18.45 -17.52 3.38
CA MET A 459 18.86 -17.43 1.97
C MET A 459 18.32 -18.61 1.16
N HIS A 460 18.65 -19.84 1.55
CA HIS A 460 18.37 -21.02 0.72
C HIS A 460 16.91 -21.47 0.83
N SER A 461 16.32 -21.44 2.02
CA SER A 461 14.98 -22.01 2.25
C SER A 461 13.87 -20.97 2.16
N VAL A 462 14.05 -19.77 2.70
CA VAL A 462 12.99 -18.74 2.69
C VAL A 462 12.99 -17.93 1.39
N LEU A 463 14.14 -17.38 1.00
CA LEU A 463 14.21 -16.39 -0.08
C LEU A 463 14.34 -17.03 -1.49
N LEU A 464 15.30 -17.94 -1.66
CA LEU A 464 15.68 -18.47 -2.99
C LEU A 464 14.93 -19.74 -3.40
N ARG A 465 14.36 -20.47 -2.45
CA ARG A 465 13.57 -21.66 -2.76
C ARG A 465 12.31 -21.32 -3.53
N ARG A 466 11.99 -22.11 -4.56
CA ARG A 466 10.80 -21.90 -5.39
C ARG A 466 9.56 -22.60 -4.84
N TYR A 467 8.45 -21.84 -4.79
CA TYR A 467 7.15 -22.27 -4.31
C TYR A 467 6.06 -22.05 -5.37
N SER A 468 5.00 -22.84 -5.30
CA SER A 468 3.83 -22.75 -6.20
C SER A 468 2.54 -22.72 -5.39
N ILE A 469 1.51 -22.03 -5.90
CA ILE A 469 0.16 -22.06 -5.35
C ILE A 469 -0.79 -22.78 -6.32
N ILE A 470 -1.98 -23.15 -5.85
CA ILE A 470 -3.02 -23.74 -6.70
C ILE A 470 -3.96 -22.63 -7.18
N VAL A 471 -4.17 -22.57 -8.48
CA VAL A 471 -5.16 -21.71 -9.13
C VAL A 471 -5.98 -22.56 -10.09
N ASP A 472 -7.31 -22.53 -9.96
CA ASP A 472 -8.25 -23.33 -10.78
C ASP A 472 -7.96 -24.84 -10.82
N GLY A 473 -7.38 -25.37 -9.74
CA GLY A 473 -7.02 -26.80 -9.63
C GLY A 473 -5.67 -27.16 -10.22
N GLU A 474 -4.97 -26.22 -10.87
CA GLU A 474 -3.63 -26.40 -11.40
C GLU A 474 -2.57 -25.67 -10.56
N ALA A 475 -1.36 -26.22 -10.50
CA ALA A 475 -0.25 -25.57 -9.82
C ALA A 475 0.31 -24.44 -10.70
N THR A 476 0.46 -23.25 -10.13
CA THR A 476 1.13 -22.13 -10.81
C THR A 476 2.61 -22.46 -11.04
N PRO A 477 3.25 -21.85 -12.05
CA PRO A 477 4.70 -22.00 -12.23
C PRO A 477 5.44 -21.61 -10.94
N PRO A 478 6.42 -22.41 -10.51
CA PRO A 478 7.13 -22.19 -9.26
C PRO A 478 8.00 -20.93 -9.36
N ALA A 479 7.95 -20.09 -8.33
CA ALA A 479 8.70 -18.84 -8.22
C ALA A 479 9.27 -18.70 -6.81
N ASN A 480 10.43 -18.06 -6.67
CA ASN A 480 11.01 -17.78 -5.35
C ASN A 480 10.50 -16.43 -4.79
N VAL A 481 10.79 -16.15 -3.52
CA VAL A 481 10.36 -14.89 -2.88
C VAL A 481 11.03 -13.69 -3.54
N VAL A 482 12.30 -13.83 -3.92
CA VAL A 482 13.10 -12.76 -4.54
C VAL A 482 12.49 -12.31 -5.87
N GLU A 483 12.26 -13.23 -6.79
CA GLU A 483 11.58 -13.06 -8.08
C GLU A 483 10.18 -12.47 -7.86
N LYS A 484 9.39 -13.03 -6.94
CA LYS A 484 8.01 -12.60 -6.73
C LYS A 484 7.91 -11.21 -6.12
N ALA A 485 8.85 -10.84 -5.23
CA ALA A 485 8.92 -9.51 -4.63
C ALA A 485 9.23 -8.44 -5.68
N VAL A 486 10.19 -8.72 -6.59
CA VAL A 486 10.51 -7.83 -7.72
C VAL A 486 9.31 -7.72 -8.67
N ASP A 487 8.72 -8.85 -9.09
CA ASP A 487 7.58 -8.86 -10.03
C ASP A 487 6.37 -8.07 -9.50
N LEU A 488 6.16 -8.06 -8.18
CA LEU A 488 5.06 -7.34 -7.53
C LEU A 488 5.42 -5.94 -7.05
N HIS A 489 6.65 -5.48 -7.29
CA HIS A 489 7.20 -4.21 -6.80
C HIS A 489 6.98 -4.07 -5.28
N ALA A 490 7.45 -5.06 -4.50
CA ALA A 490 7.35 -5.10 -3.03
C ALA A 490 8.55 -4.43 -2.37
N VAL A 491 8.60 -3.11 -2.53
CA VAL A 491 9.76 -2.28 -2.21
C VAL A 491 10.20 -2.42 -0.75
N ARG A 492 9.26 -2.51 0.21
CA ARG A 492 9.61 -2.62 1.63
C ARG A 492 10.18 -3.99 2.01
N VAL A 493 9.77 -5.05 1.31
CA VAL A 493 10.38 -6.39 1.44
C VAL A 493 11.76 -6.39 0.81
N ILE A 494 11.89 -5.78 -0.37
CA ILE A 494 13.16 -5.66 -1.08
C ILE A 494 14.17 -4.86 -0.25
N GLY A 495 13.75 -3.76 0.38
CA GLY A 495 14.59 -2.94 1.25
C GLY A 495 14.94 -3.55 2.61
N SER A 496 14.54 -4.80 2.89
CA SER A 496 14.96 -5.49 4.12
C SER A 496 16.43 -5.92 4.06
N SER A 497 17.13 -5.90 5.20
CA SER A 497 18.56 -6.20 5.26
C SER A 497 18.89 -7.61 4.76
N GLY A 498 18.15 -8.62 5.23
CA GLY A 498 18.34 -10.01 4.79
C GLY A 498 18.07 -10.22 3.30
N TYR A 499 17.10 -9.51 2.72
CA TYR A 499 16.86 -9.55 1.28
C TYR A 499 18.01 -8.88 0.50
N GLN A 500 18.50 -7.73 0.95
CA GLN A 500 19.61 -7.04 0.30
C GLN A 500 20.93 -7.82 0.38
N LYS A 501 21.21 -8.49 1.52
CA LYS A 501 22.34 -9.44 1.62
C LYS A 501 22.21 -10.57 0.59
N CYS A 502 21.02 -11.16 0.44
CA CYS A 502 20.73 -12.19 -0.58
C CYS A 502 21.04 -11.68 -2.00
N ILE A 503 20.53 -10.50 -2.35
CA ILE A 503 20.76 -9.89 -3.66
C ILE A 503 22.24 -9.57 -3.88
N SER A 504 22.95 -9.08 -2.86
CA SER A 504 24.39 -8.83 -2.92
C SER A 504 25.18 -10.12 -3.20
N TYR A 505 24.80 -11.23 -2.57
CA TYR A 505 25.44 -12.53 -2.78
C TYR A 505 25.17 -13.09 -4.18
N LEU A 506 23.95 -12.93 -4.69
CA LEU A 506 23.62 -13.25 -6.09
C LEU A 506 24.42 -12.37 -7.06
N TRP A 507 24.53 -11.07 -6.77
CA TRP A 507 25.25 -10.11 -7.61
C TRP A 507 26.75 -10.44 -7.71
N LYS A 508 27.39 -10.75 -6.58
CA LYS A 508 28.80 -11.19 -6.50
C LYS A 508 29.03 -12.60 -7.06
N GLY A 509 27.97 -13.37 -7.32
CA GLY A 509 28.06 -14.77 -7.75
C GLY A 509 28.58 -15.70 -6.65
N TRP A 510 28.28 -15.40 -5.39
CA TRP A 510 28.54 -16.31 -4.27
C TRP A 510 27.43 -17.36 -4.13
N LEU A 511 26.22 -16.99 -4.53
CA LEU A 511 25.08 -17.90 -4.68
C LEU A 511 24.84 -18.14 -6.17
N VAL A 512 24.93 -19.40 -6.59
CA VAL A 512 24.80 -19.81 -8.00
C VAL A 512 23.66 -20.84 -8.11
N GLN A 513 22.98 -20.88 -9.25
CA GLN A 513 22.00 -21.94 -9.50
C GLN A 513 22.74 -23.27 -9.65
N ASP A 514 22.17 -24.33 -9.09
CA ASP A 514 22.72 -25.67 -9.26
C ASP A 514 22.66 -26.11 -10.73
N GLU A 515 23.72 -26.77 -11.20
CA GLU A 515 23.85 -27.21 -12.59
C GLU A 515 22.86 -28.35 -12.90
N ASP A 516 22.63 -29.22 -11.91
CA ASP A 516 21.74 -30.38 -12.02
C ASP A 516 20.26 -30.02 -11.76
N ASP A 517 20.00 -29.08 -10.84
CA ASP A 517 18.65 -28.59 -10.50
C ASP A 517 18.57 -27.05 -10.47
N PRO A 518 18.14 -26.41 -11.58
CA PRO A 518 17.98 -24.95 -11.66
C PRO A 518 16.94 -24.34 -10.69
N ALA A 519 16.21 -25.17 -9.93
CA ALA A 519 15.28 -24.72 -8.89
C ALA A 519 15.96 -24.40 -7.56
N VAL A 520 17.20 -24.88 -7.37
CA VAL A 520 17.97 -24.75 -6.13
C VAL A 520 19.14 -23.81 -6.35
N PHE A 521 19.39 -22.97 -5.36
CA PHE A 521 20.58 -22.12 -5.30
C PHE A 521 21.54 -22.71 -4.27
N ILE A 522 22.80 -22.84 -4.66
CA ILE A 522 23.89 -23.39 -3.86
C ILE A 522 24.99 -22.35 -3.67
N ASP A 523 25.73 -22.49 -2.57
CA ASP A 523 26.92 -21.70 -2.33
C ASP A 523 28.05 -22.09 -3.30
N TYR A 524 28.77 -21.09 -3.79
CA TYR A 524 29.95 -21.29 -4.62
C TYR A 524 31.09 -21.92 -3.78
N LYS A 525 31.60 -23.07 -4.24
CA LYS A 525 32.51 -23.93 -3.48
C LYS A 525 33.88 -23.27 -3.21
N ASP A 526 34.42 -22.53 -4.18
CA ASP A 526 35.79 -21.98 -4.11
C ASP A 526 35.83 -20.52 -3.59
N LYS A 527 34.77 -20.02 -2.93
CA LYS A 527 34.69 -18.61 -2.47
C LYS A 527 35.80 -18.18 -1.51
N ASP A 528 36.37 -19.10 -0.74
CA ASP A 528 37.42 -18.86 0.26
C ASP A 528 38.82 -19.30 -0.21
N ASN A 529 38.94 -19.81 -1.44
CA ASN A 529 40.21 -20.25 -1.98
C ASN A 529 41.08 -19.04 -2.34
N THR A 530 42.29 -18.92 -1.79
CA THR A 530 43.17 -17.76 -2.04
C THR A 530 44.06 -17.91 -3.28
N SER A 531 43.86 -18.96 -4.08
CA SER A 531 44.70 -19.21 -5.27
C SER A 531 44.16 -18.49 -6.51
N PHE A 532 45.03 -17.72 -7.17
CA PHE A 532 44.65 -16.89 -8.33
C PHE A 532 44.12 -17.71 -9.51
N PHE A 533 44.71 -18.87 -9.79
CA PHE A 533 44.36 -19.66 -10.97
C PHE A 533 43.02 -20.40 -10.83
N VAL A 534 42.55 -20.65 -9.61
CA VAL A 534 41.24 -21.29 -9.39
C VAL A 534 40.10 -20.34 -9.76
N HIS A 535 40.29 -19.03 -9.56
CA HIS A 535 39.32 -18.01 -9.93
C HIS A 535 39.33 -17.65 -11.42
N MET A 536 40.27 -18.20 -12.22
CA MET A 536 40.35 -17.97 -13.67
C MET A 536 39.45 -18.95 -14.44
N ASP A 537 38.24 -19.13 -13.94
CA ASP A 537 37.23 -20.03 -14.49
C ASP A 537 36.24 -19.23 -15.37
N PRO A 538 36.02 -19.63 -16.64
CA PRO A 538 34.99 -19.04 -17.50
C PRO A 538 33.60 -18.95 -16.87
N ASP A 539 33.24 -19.87 -15.97
CA ASP A 539 31.94 -19.89 -15.31
C ASP A 539 31.71 -18.66 -14.43
N ARG A 540 32.77 -17.97 -13.98
CA ARG A 540 32.63 -16.72 -13.21
C ARG A 540 31.97 -15.60 -14.01
N ILE A 541 32.04 -15.62 -15.35
CA ILE A 541 31.37 -14.61 -16.20
C ILE A 541 29.84 -14.69 -16.08
N ARG A 542 29.29 -15.84 -15.67
CA ARG A 542 27.86 -15.99 -15.37
C ARG A 542 27.42 -15.13 -14.19
N ALA A 543 28.34 -14.68 -13.33
CA ALA A 543 27.99 -13.82 -12.22
C ALA A 543 27.53 -12.43 -12.70
N PRO A 544 26.40 -11.90 -12.19
CA PRO A 544 25.82 -10.63 -12.65
C PRO A 544 26.78 -9.44 -12.65
N MET A 545 27.64 -9.34 -11.64
CA MET A 545 28.63 -8.27 -11.52
C MET A 545 29.59 -8.23 -12.72
N TYR A 546 30.17 -9.35 -13.10
CA TYR A 546 31.11 -9.41 -14.22
C TYR A 546 30.41 -9.33 -15.57
N GLN A 547 29.21 -9.91 -15.68
CA GLN A 547 28.39 -9.81 -16.88
C GLN A 547 28.03 -8.34 -17.16
N ASN A 548 27.56 -7.61 -16.15
CA ASN A 548 27.27 -6.18 -16.24
C ASN A 548 28.54 -5.36 -16.54
N ALA A 549 29.65 -5.61 -15.84
CA ALA A 549 30.92 -4.91 -16.09
C ALA A 549 31.40 -5.11 -17.54
N THR A 550 31.29 -6.33 -18.07
CA THR A 550 31.67 -6.65 -19.45
C THR A 550 30.75 -5.94 -20.46
N GLN A 551 29.44 -5.91 -20.22
CA GLN A 551 28.50 -5.15 -21.06
C GLN A 551 28.80 -3.65 -21.09
N VAL A 552 29.21 -3.08 -19.95
CA VAL A 552 29.63 -1.67 -19.84
C VAL A 552 30.90 -1.43 -20.65
N ILE A 553 31.92 -2.28 -20.49
CA ILE A 553 33.19 -2.18 -21.23
C ILE A 553 32.94 -2.26 -22.74
N ILE A 554 32.15 -3.23 -23.20
CA ILE A 554 31.80 -3.38 -24.61
C ILE A 554 31.03 -2.17 -25.12
N SER A 555 30.17 -1.56 -24.30
CA SER A 555 29.44 -0.35 -24.68
C SER A 555 30.36 0.86 -24.86
N PHE A 556 31.39 1.01 -24.02
CA PHE A 556 32.43 2.03 -24.24
C PHE A 556 33.24 1.76 -25.51
N VAL A 557 33.59 0.50 -25.78
CA VAL A 557 34.25 0.11 -27.04
C VAL A 557 33.36 0.45 -28.23
N TYR A 558 32.06 0.18 -28.16
CA TYR A 558 31.10 0.48 -29.22
C TYR A 558 30.99 1.99 -29.49
N ILE A 559 30.94 2.83 -28.45
CA ILE A 559 30.97 4.29 -28.60
C ILE A 559 32.31 4.74 -29.20
N GLY A 560 33.44 4.17 -28.75
CA GLY A 560 34.76 4.46 -29.31
C GLY A 560 34.87 4.12 -30.80
N LEU A 561 34.34 2.97 -31.22
CA LEU A 561 34.25 2.55 -32.62
C LEU A 561 33.35 3.49 -33.42
N TYR A 562 32.17 3.87 -32.89
CA TYR A 562 31.27 4.82 -33.53
C TYR A 562 31.95 6.18 -33.74
N THR A 563 32.62 6.71 -32.70
CA THR A 563 33.37 7.97 -32.77
C THR A 563 34.55 7.86 -33.74
N ALA A 564 35.20 6.70 -33.86
CA ALA A 564 36.21 6.50 -34.88
C ALA A 564 35.61 6.61 -36.29
N VAL A 565 34.50 5.92 -36.57
CA VAL A 565 33.83 5.91 -37.88
C VAL A 565 33.31 7.28 -38.30
N ILE A 566 32.71 8.04 -37.37
CA ILE A 566 32.19 9.38 -37.67
C ILE A 566 33.30 10.40 -37.91
N ASN A 567 34.52 10.14 -37.41
CA ASN A 567 35.68 10.99 -37.63
C ASN A 567 36.52 10.53 -38.83
N SER A 568 36.48 9.25 -39.20
CA SER A 568 37.17 8.66 -40.35
C SER A 568 36.31 8.59 -41.62
N VAL A 569 35.35 9.51 -41.78
CA VAL A 569 34.41 9.55 -42.92
C VAL A 569 35.17 9.42 -44.24
N ASN A 570 35.05 8.25 -44.85
CA ASN A 570 35.71 7.95 -46.11
C ASN A 570 34.73 8.09 -47.28
N PRO A 571 34.82 9.18 -48.07
CA PRO A 571 34.01 9.35 -49.28
C PRO A 571 34.49 8.48 -50.44
N THR A 572 35.72 7.94 -50.39
CA THR A 572 36.29 7.12 -51.48
C THR A 572 35.64 5.72 -51.59
N GLY A 573 34.85 5.33 -50.58
CA GLY A 573 33.98 4.15 -50.60
C GLY A 573 34.72 2.83 -50.45
N VAL A 574 35.71 2.79 -49.57
CA VAL A 574 36.25 1.54 -49.04
C VAL A 574 35.82 1.45 -47.58
N PHE A 575 35.38 0.28 -47.15
CA PHE A 575 35.06 0.03 -45.75
C PHE A 575 36.32 0.20 -44.90
N ASP A 576 36.26 1.09 -43.92
CA ASP A 576 37.29 1.17 -42.90
C ASP A 576 37.19 -0.03 -41.96
N THR A 577 38.29 -0.44 -41.34
CA THR A 577 38.30 -1.52 -40.35
C THR A 577 37.36 -1.18 -39.19
N ALA A 578 37.34 0.08 -38.75
CA ALA A 578 36.42 0.56 -37.72
C ALA A 578 34.95 0.48 -38.15
N GLU A 579 34.64 0.74 -39.43
CA GLU A 579 33.29 0.68 -40.00
C GLU A 579 32.79 -0.77 -40.03
N VAL A 580 33.63 -1.71 -40.46
CA VAL A 580 33.31 -3.15 -40.43
C VAL A 580 33.07 -3.63 -39.00
N LEU A 581 33.93 -3.25 -38.06
CA LEU A 581 33.78 -3.63 -36.65
C LEU A 581 32.49 -3.05 -36.05
N LEU A 582 32.14 -1.80 -36.34
CA LEU A 582 30.89 -1.19 -35.88
C LEU A 582 29.66 -1.96 -36.37
N TYR A 583 29.65 -2.38 -37.65
CA TYR A 583 28.55 -3.16 -38.20
C TYR A 583 28.47 -4.57 -37.61
N ILE A 584 29.61 -5.24 -37.35
CA ILE A 584 29.63 -6.54 -36.65
C ILE A 584 29.05 -6.40 -35.25
N PHE A 585 29.42 -5.35 -34.51
CA PHE A 585 28.86 -5.08 -33.19
C PHE A 585 27.36 -4.83 -33.24
N THR A 586 26.92 -4.00 -34.19
CA THR A 586 25.50 -3.71 -34.40
C THR A 586 24.71 -4.98 -34.71
N LEU A 587 25.25 -5.86 -35.56
CA LEU A 587 24.64 -7.15 -35.88
C LEU A 587 24.52 -8.05 -34.64
N GLY A 588 25.55 -8.10 -33.80
CA GLY A 588 25.50 -8.81 -32.52
C GLY A 588 24.37 -8.31 -31.63
N PHE A 589 24.23 -6.99 -31.46
CA PHE A 589 23.13 -6.41 -30.68
C PHE A 589 21.74 -6.66 -31.30
N ILE A 590 21.62 -6.64 -32.63
CA ILE A 590 20.36 -6.96 -33.32
C ILE A 590 19.99 -8.43 -33.06
N CYS A 591 20.92 -9.37 -33.21
CA CYS A 591 20.69 -10.79 -32.96
C CYS A 591 20.28 -11.03 -31.50
N GLU A 592 20.86 -10.30 -30.54
CA GLU A 592 20.46 -10.36 -29.14
C GLU A 592 19.02 -9.89 -28.93
N GLU A 593 18.63 -8.73 -29.46
CA GLU A 593 17.26 -8.21 -29.33
C GLU A 593 16.23 -9.08 -30.05
N VAL A 594 16.57 -9.62 -31.22
CA VAL A 594 15.72 -10.59 -31.94
C VAL A 594 15.53 -11.86 -31.11
N THR A 595 16.60 -12.36 -30.49
CA THR A 595 16.53 -13.55 -29.63
C THR A 595 15.67 -13.29 -28.39
N LYS A 596 15.83 -12.13 -27.74
CA LYS A 596 14.97 -11.70 -26.62
C LYS A 596 13.51 -11.60 -27.05
N PHE A 597 13.23 -10.98 -28.21
CA PHE A 597 11.88 -10.86 -28.75
C PHE A 597 11.26 -12.22 -29.09
N TRP A 598 12.03 -13.14 -29.68
CA TRP A 598 11.57 -14.49 -30.00
C TRP A 598 11.26 -15.30 -28.74
N LYS A 599 12.12 -15.23 -27.71
CA LYS A 599 11.97 -15.96 -26.45
C LYS A 599 10.84 -15.40 -25.56
N ALA A 600 10.72 -14.08 -25.43
CA ALA A 600 9.79 -13.42 -24.49
C ALA A 600 8.51 -12.86 -25.12
N GLY A 601 8.47 -12.70 -26.44
CA GLY A 601 7.34 -12.12 -27.18
C GLY A 601 7.13 -10.62 -26.90
N TYR A 602 5.90 -10.13 -27.10
CA TYR A 602 5.53 -8.71 -26.92
C TYR A 602 5.75 -8.17 -25.50
N HIS A 603 5.93 -9.04 -24.50
CA HIS A 603 6.11 -8.65 -23.10
C HIS A 603 7.46 -7.96 -22.82
N ILE A 604 8.44 -8.06 -23.74
CA ILE A 604 9.76 -7.41 -23.61
C ILE A 604 9.80 -5.97 -24.16
N LEU A 605 8.68 -5.48 -24.70
CA LEU A 605 8.60 -4.12 -25.26
C LEU A 605 8.58 -3.07 -24.14
N GLY A 606 9.76 -2.69 -23.70
CA GLY A 606 9.99 -1.51 -22.85
C GLY A 606 10.43 -0.29 -23.65
N PHE A 607 10.37 0.89 -23.02
CA PHE A 607 10.82 2.16 -23.63
C PHE A 607 12.25 2.06 -24.20
N TRP A 608 13.19 1.58 -23.39
CA TRP A 608 14.59 1.45 -23.77
C TRP A 608 14.84 0.43 -24.87
N ASN A 609 14.07 -0.67 -24.88
CA ASN A 609 14.16 -1.66 -25.94
C ASN A 609 13.64 -1.09 -27.28
N ALA A 610 12.51 -0.38 -27.24
CA ALA A 610 12.00 0.32 -28.42
C ALA A 610 12.98 1.38 -28.93
N PHE A 611 13.58 2.16 -28.02
CA PHE A 611 14.58 3.17 -28.35
C PHE A 611 15.83 2.57 -29.00
N ASN A 612 16.37 1.47 -28.43
CA ASN A 612 17.51 0.75 -28.99
C ASN A 612 17.17 0.09 -30.34
N SER A 613 15.95 -0.44 -30.50
CA SER A 613 15.47 -1.02 -31.76
C SER A 613 15.44 0.03 -32.88
N VAL A 614 15.01 1.27 -32.58
CA VAL A 614 15.05 2.38 -33.55
C VAL A 614 16.49 2.76 -33.89
N LEU A 615 17.39 2.82 -32.89
CA LEU A 615 18.82 3.05 -33.10
C LEU A 615 19.42 2.02 -34.08
N TYR A 616 19.23 0.73 -33.81
CA TYR A 616 19.76 -0.33 -34.68
C TYR A 616 19.13 -0.32 -36.07
N SER A 617 17.85 0.08 -36.17
CA SER A 617 17.18 0.26 -37.46
C SER A 617 17.83 1.36 -38.30
N PHE A 618 18.20 2.50 -37.70
CA PHE A 618 18.90 3.57 -38.43
C PHE A 618 20.32 3.18 -38.84
N ILE A 619 21.07 2.48 -37.98
CA ILE A 619 22.41 2.00 -38.35
C ILE A 619 22.33 0.92 -39.44
N THR A 620 21.32 0.05 -39.39
CA THR A 620 21.08 -0.95 -40.44
C THR A 620 20.69 -0.28 -41.76
N LEU A 621 19.85 0.75 -41.72
CA LEU A 621 19.51 1.54 -42.90
C LEU A 621 20.75 2.23 -43.49
N SER A 622 21.60 2.81 -42.64
CA SER A 622 22.90 3.34 -43.04
C SER A 622 23.73 2.29 -43.75
N PHE A 623 23.90 1.10 -43.16
CA PHE A 623 24.62 -0.02 -43.77
C PHE A 623 24.05 -0.46 -45.14
N ILE A 624 22.72 -0.56 -45.26
CA ILE A 624 22.06 -0.93 -46.52
C ILE A 624 22.33 0.14 -47.60
N LEU A 625 22.17 1.41 -47.26
CA LEU A 625 22.49 2.52 -48.18
C LEU A 625 23.97 2.55 -48.55
N ARG A 626 24.85 2.19 -47.60
CA ARG A 626 26.28 2.04 -47.85
C ARG A 626 26.57 0.95 -48.87
N ILE A 627 25.96 -0.22 -48.74
CA ILE A 627 26.09 -1.32 -49.71
C ILE A 627 25.58 -0.88 -51.09
N ILE A 628 24.41 -0.23 -51.17
CA ILE A 628 23.84 0.28 -52.43
C ILE A 628 24.77 1.33 -53.07
N GLY A 629 25.39 2.20 -52.27
CA GLY A 629 26.39 3.14 -52.79
C GLY A 629 27.60 2.43 -53.40
N LEU A 630 28.04 1.32 -52.79
CA LEU A 630 29.20 0.55 -53.25
C LEU A 630 28.95 -0.31 -54.50
N THR A 631 27.70 -0.61 -54.84
CA THR A 631 27.39 -1.30 -56.12
C THR A 631 27.61 -0.41 -57.34
N HIS A 632 27.69 0.91 -57.16
CA HIS A 632 27.89 1.88 -58.24
C HIS A 632 29.37 2.19 -58.45
N GLN A 633 29.74 2.53 -59.71
CA GLN A 633 31.12 2.81 -60.09
C GLN A 633 31.68 4.05 -59.38
N GLN A 634 33.00 4.08 -59.24
CA GLN A 634 33.71 5.16 -58.54
C GLN A 634 33.61 6.45 -59.37
N GLY A 635 32.99 7.49 -58.80
CA GLY A 635 32.79 8.81 -59.46
C GLY A 635 31.39 9.07 -60.01
N ASP A 636 30.44 8.17 -59.79
CA ASP A 636 29.02 8.36 -60.13
C ASP A 636 28.32 9.26 -59.07
N ASP A 637 27.55 10.26 -59.50
CA ASP A 637 26.77 11.14 -58.62
C ASP A 637 25.82 10.35 -57.71
N THR A 638 25.32 9.21 -58.22
CA THR A 638 24.44 8.30 -57.46
C THR A 638 25.16 7.66 -56.27
N ARG A 639 26.44 7.29 -56.43
CA ARG A 639 27.28 6.75 -55.35
C ARG A 639 27.51 7.79 -54.26
N GLU A 640 27.76 9.03 -54.65
CA GLU A 640 27.95 10.14 -53.70
C GLU A 640 26.66 10.42 -52.93
N PHE A 641 25.51 10.41 -53.60
CA PHE A 641 24.20 10.59 -52.97
C PHE A 641 23.92 9.52 -51.89
N TYR A 642 24.02 8.23 -52.23
CA TYR A 642 23.77 7.15 -51.28
C TYR A 642 24.80 7.12 -50.15
N SER A 643 26.07 7.43 -50.44
CA SER A 643 27.12 7.51 -49.40
C SER A 643 26.87 8.66 -48.43
N LYS A 644 26.50 9.85 -48.92
CA LYS A 644 26.11 10.99 -48.06
C LYS A 644 24.89 10.65 -47.21
N MET A 645 23.86 10.05 -47.82
CA MET A 645 22.65 9.66 -47.10
C MET A 645 22.95 8.64 -45.99
N SER A 646 23.80 7.65 -46.27
CA SER A 646 24.27 6.68 -45.28
C SER A 646 24.92 7.36 -44.08
N TYR A 647 25.84 8.31 -44.30
CA TYR A 647 26.49 9.05 -43.22
C TYR A 647 25.54 9.99 -42.48
N ASN A 648 24.56 10.58 -43.18
CA ASN A 648 23.53 11.42 -42.54
C ASN A 648 22.67 10.60 -41.57
N PHE A 649 22.25 9.39 -41.94
CA PHE A 649 21.55 8.48 -41.02
C PHE A 649 22.44 8.05 -39.85
N LEU A 650 23.72 7.79 -40.10
CA LEU A 650 24.67 7.47 -39.05
C LEU A 650 24.83 8.64 -38.07
N ALA A 651 24.99 9.87 -38.56
CA ALA A 651 25.09 11.08 -37.74
C ALA A 651 23.78 11.38 -36.98
N PHE A 652 22.62 11.16 -37.61
CA PHE A 652 21.31 11.30 -36.96
C PHE A 652 21.15 10.34 -35.77
N SER A 653 21.80 9.17 -35.82
CA SER A 653 21.79 8.21 -34.72
C SER A 653 22.71 8.57 -33.55
N ALA A 654 23.56 9.61 -33.67
CA ALA A 654 24.55 9.96 -32.64
C ALA A 654 23.94 10.18 -31.24
N PRO A 655 22.87 10.99 -31.07
CA PRO A 655 22.30 11.22 -29.74
C PRO A 655 21.76 9.93 -29.12
N MET A 656 21.27 9.00 -29.95
CA MET A 656 20.73 7.72 -29.49
C MET A 656 21.83 6.75 -29.02
N ILE A 657 23.01 6.78 -29.66
CA ILE A 657 24.17 6.00 -29.22
C ILE A 657 24.68 6.53 -27.87
N TRP A 658 24.76 7.85 -27.71
CA TRP A 658 25.19 8.45 -26.46
C TRP A 658 24.18 8.26 -25.33
N SER A 659 22.88 8.37 -25.60
CA SER A 659 21.85 8.14 -24.58
C SER A 659 21.80 6.69 -24.11
N ARG A 660 22.30 5.73 -24.91
CA ARG A 660 22.47 4.34 -24.48
C ARG A 660 23.39 4.22 -23.26
N LEU A 661 24.36 5.12 -23.06
CA LEU A 661 25.22 5.11 -21.88
C LEU A 661 24.40 5.27 -20.58
N LEU A 662 23.29 6.02 -20.64
CA LEU A 662 22.40 6.23 -19.50
C LEU A 662 21.81 4.92 -18.98
N LEU A 663 21.65 3.90 -19.84
CA LEU A 663 21.15 2.58 -19.45
C LEU A 663 22.05 1.87 -18.44
N TYR A 664 23.34 2.20 -18.44
CA TYR A 664 24.32 1.55 -17.58
C TYR A 664 24.63 2.36 -16.32
N LEU A 665 24.23 3.64 -16.30
CA LEU A 665 24.34 4.50 -15.12
C LEU A 665 23.34 4.14 -14.02
N ASP A 666 22.34 3.30 -14.32
CA ASP A 666 21.39 2.77 -13.35
C ASP A 666 22.05 2.03 -12.17
N SER A 667 23.27 1.52 -12.38
CA SER A 667 24.10 0.87 -11.35
C SER A 667 24.56 1.84 -10.24
N PHE A 668 24.50 3.15 -10.50
CA PHE A 668 24.84 4.17 -9.51
C PHE A 668 23.57 4.69 -8.83
N ARG A 669 23.58 4.72 -7.49
CA ARG A 669 22.43 5.15 -6.67
C ARG A 669 21.78 6.46 -7.15
N PHE A 670 22.59 7.48 -7.41
CA PHE A 670 22.09 8.80 -7.83
C PHE A 670 21.36 8.74 -9.19
N PHE A 671 22.01 8.16 -10.20
CA PHE A 671 21.47 8.09 -11.55
C PHE A 671 20.33 7.08 -11.66
N GLY A 672 20.42 5.93 -10.99
CA GLY A 672 19.37 4.92 -10.93
C GLY A 672 18.06 5.48 -10.37
N ALA A 673 18.10 6.16 -9.23
CA ALA A 673 16.93 6.82 -8.66
C ALA A 673 16.35 7.88 -9.62
N MET A 674 17.19 8.72 -10.23
CA MET A 674 16.74 9.74 -11.18
C MET A 674 16.09 9.15 -12.44
N LEU A 675 16.56 7.99 -12.93
CA LEU A 675 15.97 7.30 -14.06
C LEU A 675 14.57 6.72 -13.73
N VAL A 676 14.33 6.28 -12.49
CA VAL A 676 12.98 5.88 -12.03
C VAL A 676 12.04 7.08 -12.10
N VAL A 677 12.46 8.19 -11.49
CA VAL A 677 11.69 9.43 -11.44
C VAL A 677 11.33 9.89 -12.85
N LEU A 678 12.33 9.96 -13.75
CA LEU A 678 12.12 10.33 -15.15
C LEU A 678 11.11 9.41 -15.85
N LYS A 679 11.25 8.09 -15.69
CA LYS A 679 10.37 7.11 -16.35
C LYS A 679 8.92 7.23 -15.88
N VAL A 680 8.68 7.43 -14.59
CA VAL A 680 7.33 7.57 -14.04
C VAL A 680 6.72 8.91 -14.47
N MET A 681 7.49 10.00 -14.39
CA MET A 681 7.06 11.32 -14.89
C MET A 681 6.68 11.26 -16.36
N MET A 682 7.49 10.59 -17.20
CA MET A 682 7.16 10.39 -18.62
C MET A 682 5.84 9.65 -18.79
N LYS A 683 5.57 8.61 -17.99
CA LYS A 683 4.30 7.86 -18.07
C LYS A 683 3.10 8.72 -17.70
N GLU A 684 3.18 9.51 -16.63
CA GLU A 684 2.10 10.42 -16.22
C GLU A 684 1.86 11.51 -17.28
N SER A 685 2.94 11.99 -17.93
CA SER A 685 2.84 12.97 -19.01
C SER A 685 2.21 12.45 -20.30
N ILE A 686 2.06 11.13 -20.50
CA ILE A 686 1.46 10.58 -21.73
C ILE A 686 0.00 11.07 -21.88
N ILE A 687 -0.75 11.14 -20.78
CA ILE A 687 -2.14 11.64 -20.80
C ILE A 687 -2.15 13.11 -21.23
N PHE A 688 -1.18 13.88 -20.76
CA PHE A 688 -1.00 15.27 -21.12
C PHE A 688 -0.61 15.43 -22.61
N PHE A 689 0.34 14.64 -23.12
CA PHE A 689 0.70 14.65 -24.54
C PHE A 689 -0.46 14.20 -25.43
N ALA A 690 -1.29 13.26 -24.98
CA ALA A 690 -2.52 12.89 -25.68
C ALA A 690 -3.52 14.06 -25.75
N LEU A 691 -3.69 14.80 -24.65
CA LEU A 691 -4.50 16.01 -24.62
C LEU A 691 -3.93 17.10 -25.55
N LEU A 692 -2.61 17.29 -25.54
CA LEU A 692 -1.91 18.22 -26.44
C LEU A 692 -2.16 17.85 -27.92
N ILE A 693 -2.05 16.57 -28.29
CA ILE A 693 -2.30 16.11 -29.66
C ILE A 693 -3.75 16.39 -30.07
N VAL A 694 -4.74 16.08 -29.22
CA VAL A 694 -6.15 16.37 -29.51
C VAL A 694 -6.37 17.87 -29.73
N LEU A 695 -5.74 18.69 -28.90
CA LEU A 695 -5.82 20.15 -29.02
C LEU A 695 -5.17 20.64 -30.31
N VAL A 696 -3.94 20.19 -30.61
CA VAL A 696 -3.23 20.53 -31.85
C VAL A 696 -4.05 20.12 -33.07
N ILE A 697 -4.66 18.94 -33.08
CA ILE A 697 -5.54 18.51 -34.19
C ILE A 697 -6.75 19.44 -34.32
N GLY A 698 -7.39 19.83 -33.21
CA GLY A 698 -8.53 20.74 -33.23
C GLY A 698 -8.19 22.13 -33.78
N PHE A 699 -7.04 22.69 -33.37
CA PHE A 699 -6.56 23.96 -33.89
C PHE A 699 -6.09 23.85 -35.34
N LEU A 700 -5.40 22.76 -35.71
CA LEU A 700 -4.98 22.50 -37.08
C LEU A 700 -6.19 22.41 -38.01
N GLN A 701 -7.26 21.71 -37.58
CA GLN A 701 -8.51 21.65 -38.31
C GLN A 701 -9.16 23.04 -38.46
N ALA A 702 -9.10 23.89 -37.44
CA ALA A 702 -9.61 25.26 -37.52
C ALA A 702 -8.79 26.13 -38.49
N PHE A 703 -7.46 26.02 -38.48
CA PHE A 703 -6.60 26.73 -39.44
C PHE A 703 -6.81 26.26 -40.88
N ILE A 704 -6.88 24.95 -41.11
CA ILE A 704 -7.22 24.38 -42.42
C ILE A 704 -8.62 24.84 -42.86
N GLY A 705 -9.58 24.94 -41.93
CA GLY A 705 -10.92 25.45 -42.21
C GLY A 705 -10.95 26.92 -42.63
N LEU A 706 -10.08 27.76 -42.04
CA LEU A 706 -9.91 29.16 -42.45
C LEU A 706 -9.25 29.26 -43.83
N ASP A 707 -8.22 28.44 -44.08
CA ASP A 707 -7.52 28.38 -45.38
C ASP A 707 -8.43 27.97 -46.54
N PHE A 708 -9.28 26.94 -46.32
CA PHE A 708 -10.29 26.54 -47.30
C PHE A 708 -11.36 27.60 -47.60
N ALA A 709 -11.58 28.53 -46.66
CA ALA A 709 -12.54 29.62 -46.84
C ALA A 709 -11.93 30.84 -47.57
N ASP A 710 -10.60 30.99 -47.56
CA ASP A 710 -9.90 32.14 -48.12
C ASP A 710 -9.47 31.88 -49.58
N ASP A 711 -8.56 30.94 -49.88
CA ASP A 711 -8.00 30.85 -51.26
C ASP A 711 -7.43 29.48 -51.77
N TRP A 712 -7.65 28.34 -51.11
CA TRP A 712 -7.25 26.99 -51.62
C TRP A 712 -5.77 26.84 -52.02
N VAL A 713 -4.84 27.51 -51.32
CA VAL A 713 -3.40 27.40 -51.59
C VAL A 713 -2.79 26.28 -50.74
N ALA A 714 -2.49 25.13 -51.36
CA ALA A 714 -1.97 23.95 -50.65
C ALA A 714 -0.61 24.15 -49.94
N ASP A 715 0.14 25.20 -50.28
CA ASP A 715 1.44 25.53 -49.64
C ASP A 715 1.29 26.11 -48.21
N ASP A 716 0.10 26.59 -47.82
CA ASP A 716 -0.11 27.23 -46.51
C ASP A 716 -0.24 26.22 -45.36
N ILE A 717 -0.61 24.95 -45.66
CA ILE A 717 -0.71 23.88 -44.65
C ILE A 717 0.65 23.58 -44.03
N LEU A 718 1.73 23.58 -44.83
CA LEU A 718 3.08 23.35 -44.34
C LEU A 718 3.56 24.50 -43.45
N PHE A 719 3.22 25.75 -43.81
CA PHE A 719 3.49 26.92 -42.99
C PHE A 719 2.76 26.84 -41.63
N ILE A 720 1.46 26.52 -41.63
CA ILE A 720 0.65 26.37 -40.41
C ILE A 720 1.23 25.26 -39.52
N LEU A 721 1.57 24.11 -40.11
CA LEU A 721 2.10 22.97 -39.36
C LEU A 721 3.47 23.30 -38.73
N GLN A 722 4.32 24.02 -39.45
CA GLN A 722 5.60 24.50 -38.93
C GLN A 722 5.42 25.55 -37.82
N ALA A 723 4.53 26.53 -37.99
CA ALA A 723 4.27 27.55 -36.98
C ALA A 723 3.64 26.96 -35.70
N MET A 724 2.77 25.95 -35.84
CA MET A 724 2.20 25.21 -34.72
C MET A 724 3.25 24.35 -34.01
N ALA A 725 4.12 23.67 -34.76
CA ALA A 725 5.22 22.90 -34.19
C ALA A 725 6.19 23.81 -33.42
N ASN A 726 6.53 24.97 -33.97
CA ASN A 726 7.37 25.98 -33.33
C ASN A 726 6.75 26.51 -32.03
N ALA A 727 5.45 26.79 -32.01
CA ALA A 727 4.75 27.18 -30.79
C ALA A 727 4.76 26.09 -29.70
N VAL A 728 4.59 24.82 -30.09
CA VAL A 728 4.73 23.67 -29.17
C VAL A 728 6.15 23.57 -28.62
N MET A 729 7.16 23.86 -29.45
CA MET A 729 8.58 23.93 -29.07
C MET A 729 8.96 25.21 -28.31
N GLN A 730 7.98 25.99 -27.85
CA GLN A 730 8.16 27.23 -27.09
C GLN A 730 8.81 28.39 -27.85
N SER A 731 8.78 28.34 -29.18
CA SER A 731 9.26 29.41 -30.06
C SER A 731 8.16 29.84 -31.04
N PRO A 732 7.01 30.37 -30.58
CA PRO A 732 5.94 30.79 -31.48
C PRO A 732 6.42 31.93 -32.38
N ASP A 733 6.08 31.82 -33.66
CA ASP A 733 6.39 32.81 -34.67
C ASP A 733 5.09 33.42 -35.20
N PHE A 734 4.98 34.73 -35.11
CA PHE A 734 3.80 35.48 -35.54
C PHE A 734 3.96 36.01 -36.97
N ASP A 735 5.18 35.94 -37.53
CA ASP A 735 5.45 36.41 -38.88
C ASP A 735 4.69 35.57 -39.90
N GLY A 736 3.92 36.24 -40.77
CA GLY A 736 3.09 35.60 -41.80
C GLY A 736 1.60 35.49 -41.43
N PHE A 737 1.23 35.48 -40.14
CA PHE A 737 -0.18 35.42 -39.73
C PHE A 737 -0.95 36.74 -39.93
N ASP A 738 -0.24 37.86 -40.11
CA ASP A 738 -0.86 39.15 -40.48
C ASP A 738 -1.54 39.11 -41.85
N LYS A 739 -1.14 38.18 -42.72
CA LYS A 739 -1.68 38.01 -44.07
C LYS A 739 -2.62 36.80 -44.18
N PHE A 740 -2.63 35.93 -43.19
CA PHE A 740 -3.40 34.68 -43.18
C PHE A 740 -4.79 34.90 -42.57
N SER A 741 -5.83 34.85 -43.41
CA SER A 741 -7.24 35.05 -43.05
C SER A 741 -7.51 36.11 -41.96
N PRO A 742 -7.13 37.39 -42.18
CA PRO A 742 -7.38 38.45 -41.20
C PRO A 742 -8.89 38.74 -41.04
N PRO A 743 -9.41 38.95 -39.82
CA PRO A 743 -8.71 39.04 -38.53
C PRO A 743 -8.64 37.72 -37.75
N PHE A 744 -9.29 36.65 -38.21
CA PHE A 744 -9.51 35.45 -37.40
C PHE A 744 -8.27 34.56 -37.28
N GLY A 745 -7.41 34.50 -38.31
CA GLY A 745 -6.20 33.69 -38.30
C GLY A 745 -5.23 34.07 -37.17
N ILE A 746 -4.90 35.36 -37.05
CA ILE A 746 -4.01 35.85 -36.00
C ILE A 746 -4.61 35.70 -34.59
N ILE A 747 -5.91 35.95 -34.44
CA ILE A 747 -6.61 35.78 -33.14
C ILE A 747 -6.58 34.32 -32.71
N LEU A 748 -6.87 33.40 -33.63
CA LEU A 748 -6.84 31.97 -33.37
C LEU A 748 -5.43 31.50 -32.97
N TYR A 749 -4.39 32.04 -33.61
CA TYR A 749 -3.00 31.76 -33.25
C TYR A 749 -2.60 32.32 -31.87
N TYR A 750 -3.06 33.51 -31.50
CA TYR A 750 -2.90 34.02 -30.13
C TYR A 750 -3.61 33.14 -29.09
N CYS A 751 -4.82 32.66 -29.37
CA CYS A 751 -5.52 31.73 -28.48
C CYS A 751 -4.78 30.40 -28.35
N PHE A 752 -4.30 29.85 -29.47
CA PHE A 752 -3.52 28.62 -29.50
C PHE A 752 -2.23 28.73 -28.68
N THR A 753 -1.44 29.78 -28.93
CA THR A 753 -0.19 30.04 -28.21
C THR A 753 -0.43 30.29 -26.71
N PHE A 754 -1.48 31.02 -26.34
CA PHE A 754 -1.88 31.19 -24.94
C PHE A 754 -2.20 29.86 -24.26
N ILE A 755 -2.99 29.00 -24.90
CA ILE A 755 -3.37 27.71 -24.29
C ILE A 755 -2.14 26.82 -24.15
N ILE A 756 -1.29 26.69 -25.16
CA ILE A 756 -0.11 25.81 -25.09
C ILE A 756 0.93 26.35 -24.12
N MET A 757 1.33 27.62 -24.26
CA MET A 757 2.45 28.19 -23.52
C MET A 757 2.10 28.55 -22.08
N VAL A 758 0.91 29.09 -21.85
CA VAL A 758 0.55 29.61 -20.52
C VAL A 758 -0.22 28.59 -19.71
N VAL A 759 -1.21 27.92 -20.31
CA VAL A 759 -2.04 26.98 -19.56
C VAL A 759 -1.37 25.62 -19.49
N LEU A 760 -1.09 25.04 -20.64
CA LEU A 760 -0.73 23.64 -20.75
C LEU A 760 0.69 23.39 -20.18
N LEU A 761 1.67 24.24 -20.53
CA LEU A 761 3.03 24.11 -20.01
C LEU A 761 3.14 24.27 -18.49
N ASN A 762 2.44 25.25 -17.90
CA ASN A 762 2.46 25.45 -16.46
C ASN A 762 1.80 24.29 -15.70
N ILE A 763 0.73 23.71 -16.27
CA ILE A 763 0.13 22.48 -15.74
C ILE A 763 1.13 21.31 -15.84
N LEU A 764 1.86 21.17 -16.96
CA LEU A 764 2.88 20.14 -17.10
C LEU A 764 3.98 20.26 -16.05
N ILE A 765 4.50 21.46 -15.83
CA ILE A 765 5.53 21.72 -14.82
C ILE A 765 4.99 21.39 -13.42
N ALA A 766 3.76 21.77 -13.11
CA ALA A 766 3.13 21.46 -11.82
C ALA A 766 2.96 19.95 -11.60
N LEU A 767 2.48 19.23 -12.62
CA LEU A 767 2.37 17.76 -12.57
C LEU A 767 3.72 17.08 -12.43
N TYR A 768 4.74 17.58 -13.13
CA TYR A 768 6.10 17.09 -13.01
C TYR A 768 6.70 17.31 -11.63
N ASN A 769 6.50 18.47 -11.01
CA ASN A 769 7.00 18.73 -9.66
C ASN A 769 6.30 17.84 -8.62
N SER A 770 4.98 17.66 -8.71
CA SER A 770 4.24 16.75 -7.80
C SER A 770 4.71 15.30 -7.95
N ALA A 771 4.81 14.81 -9.19
CA ALA A 771 5.27 13.43 -9.45
C ALA A 771 6.74 13.22 -9.03
N TYR A 772 7.58 14.25 -9.16
CA TYR A 772 8.97 14.20 -8.70
C TYR A 772 9.04 14.03 -7.18
N GLU A 773 8.28 14.82 -6.42
CA GLU A 773 8.27 14.79 -4.96
C GLU A 773 7.80 13.44 -4.39
N ASP A 774 6.71 12.90 -4.95
CA ASP A 774 6.14 11.61 -4.54
C ASP A 774 7.12 10.43 -4.70
N ILE A 775 7.97 10.46 -5.73
CA ILE A 775 8.93 9.38 -6.00
C ILE A 775 10.25 9.63 -5.27
N TYR A 776 10.69 10.88 -5.17
CA TYR A 776 11.96 11.23 -4.54
C TYR A 776 11.97 10.85 -3.05
N GLY A 777 10.84 10.98 -2.35
CA GLY A 777 10.70 10.54 -0.96
C GLY A 777 11.07 9.06 -0.74
N ASN A 778 10.87 8.21 -1.74
CA ASN A 778 11.15 6.77 -1.71
C ASN A 778 12.35 6.37 -2.61
N ALA A 779 13.20 7.31 -3.01
CA ALA A 779 14.24 7.10 -4.02
C ALA A 779 15.25 5.98 -3.70
N ASN A 780 15.64 5.83 -2.42
CA ASN A 780 16.58 4.77 -2.02
C ASN A 780 15.93 3.38 -2.16
N ASP A 781 14.71 3.26 -1.67
CA ASP A 781 13.88 2.07 -1.72
C ASP A 781 13.61 1.65 -3.18
N GLU A 782 13.31 2.62 -4.06
CA GLU A 782 13.17 2.41 -5.50
C GLU A 782 14.49 2.00 -6.19
N TYR A 783 15.62 2.58 -5.78
CA TYR A 783 16.94 2.14 -6.27
C TYR A 783 17.24 0.68 -5.89
N LEU A 784 16.96 0.28 -4.64
CA LEU A 784 17.15 -1.09 -4.19
C LEU A 784 16.24 -2.07 -4.97
N ALA A 785 15.02 -1.64 -5.30
CA ALA A 785 14.12 -2.40 -6.18
C ALA A 785 14.67 -2.54 -7.61
N LEU A 786 15.21 -1.47 -8.19
CA LEU A 786 15.87 -1.53 -9.50
C LEU A 786 17.10 -2.44 -9.48
N PHE A 787 17.94 -2.34 -8.45
CA PHE A 787 19.15 -3.14 -8.32
C PHE A 787 18.81 -4.64 -8.19
N ALA A 788 17.80 -4.97 -7.38
CA ALA A 788 17.28 -6.33 -7.29
C ALA A 788 16.70 -6.80 -8.63
N GLN A 789 15.94 -5.96 -9.33
CA GLN A 789 15.43 -6.28 -10.67
C GLN A 789 16.55 -6.57 -11.66
N LYS A 790 17.58 -5.72 -11.71
CA LYS A 790 18.75 -5.88 -12.57
C LYS A 790 19.51 -7.17 -12.26
N THR A 791 19.77 -7.46 -10.99
CA THR A 791 20.42 -8.70 -10.56
C THR A 791 19.62 -9.92 -11.01
N MET A 792 18.29 -9.90 -10.84
CA MET A 792 17.43 -11.01 -11.24
C MET A 792 17.32 -11.18 -12.77
N GLN A 793 17.52 -10.13 -13.58
CA GLN A 793 17.59 -10.27 -15.04
C GLN A 793 18.78 -11.13 -15.46
N PHE A 794 19.93 -10.95 -14.82
CA PHE A 794 21.13 -11.73 -15.09
C PHE A 794 21.02 -13.16 -14.55
N VAL A 795 20.48 -13.34 -13.35
CA VAL A 795 20.35 -14.67 -12.70
C VAL A 795 19.31 -15.57 -13.36
N ARG A 796 18.19 -15.02 -13.88
CA ARG A 796 17.07 -15.82 -14.40
C ARG A 796 17.30 -16.39 -15.80
N ALA A 797 18.29 -15.87 -16.51
CA ALA A 797 18.62 -16.25 -17.88
C ALA A 797 20.02 -16.89 -17.95
N PRO A 798 20.29 -18.01 -17.26
CA PRO A 798 21.51 -18.74 -17.53
C PRO A 798 21.30 -19.47 -18.86
N ASP A 799 21.62 -18.79 -19.97
CA ASP A 799 22.09 -19.53 -21.13
C ASP A 799 23.31 -20.32 -20.62
N GLU A 800 23.33 -21.63 -20.85
CA GLU A 800 24.39 -22.55 -20.36
C GLU A 800 25.79 -22.03 -20.72
N ASN A 801 25.88 -21.27 -21.81
CA ASN A 801 27.02 -20.43 -22.14
C ASN A 801 26.57 -18.97 -22.35
N VAL A 802 27.11 -18.05 -21.54
CA VAL A 802 26.74 -16.62 -21.60
C VAL A 802 27.67 -15.89 -22.57
N TYR A 803 27.25 -15.73 -23.83
CA TYR A 803 27.99 -14.91 -24.79
C TYR A 803 27.41 -13.51 -24.88
N ILE A 804 28.15 -12.54 -24.36
CA ILE A 804 27.78 -11.12 -24.42
C ILE A 804 28.04 -10.59 -25.85
N PRO A 805 27.11 -9.84 -26.48
CA PRO A 805 27.34 -9.27 -27.81
C PRO A 805 28.60 -8.40 -27.82
N PRO A 806 29.43 -8.44 -28.88
CA PRO A 806 29.20 -9.08 -30.18
C PRO A 806 29.52 -10.58 -30.23
N PHE A 807 30.04 -11.17 -29.16
CA PHE A 807 30.51 -12.56 -29.15
C PHE A 807 29.37 -13.57 -29.23
N ASN A 808 28.12 -13.15 -29.04
CA ASN A 808 26.92 -13.95 -29.32
C ASN A 808 26.84 -14.46 -30.76
N LEU A 809 27.48 -13.78 -31.73
CA LEU A 809 27.59 -14.30 -33.10
C LEU A 809 28.45 -15.57 -33.17
N LEU A 810 29.47 -15.69 -32.30
CA LEU A 810 30.28 -16.90 -32.20
C LEU A 810 29.49 -18.03 -31.55
N GLU A 811 28.67 -17.74 -30.54
CA GLU A 811 27.76 -18.72 -29.93
C GLU A 811 26.87 -19.37 -30.99
N MET A 812 26.23 -18.55 -31.84
CA MET A 812 25.36 -19.04 -32.92
C MET A 812 26.10 -19.98 -33.88
N LEU A 813 27.40 -19.73 -34.13
CA LEU A 813 28.23 -20.62 -34.94
C LEU A 813 28.63 -21.90 -34.18
N VAL A 814 28.94 -21.78 -32.90
CA VAL A 814 29.36 -22.90 -32.04
C VAL A 814 28.19 -23.85 -31.76
N ILE A 815 26.97 -23.34 -31.54
CA ILE A 815 25.76 -24.16 -31.35
C ILE A 815 25.50 -25.06 -32.57
N CYS A 816 25.84 -24.64 -33.80
CA CYS A 816 25.73 -25.52 -34.97
C CYS A 816 26.61 -26.78 -34.85
N LEU A 817 27.73 -26.72 -34.12
CA LEU A 817 28.63 -27.84 -33.89
C LEU A 817 28.11 -28.83 -32.83
N PHE A 818 27.16 -28.40 -31.98
CA PHE A 818 26.50 -29.27 -30.99
C PHE A 818 25.86 -30.50 -31.66
N TRP A 819 25.31 -30.33 -32.86
CA TRP A 819 24.69 -31.42 -33.63
C TRP A 819 25.67 -32.53 -34.02
N TRP A 820 26.98 -32.27 -33.98
CA TRP A 820 28.04 -33.20 -34.40
C TRP A 820 28.93 -33.67 -33.26
N MET A 821 28.69 -33.25 -32.01
CA MET A 821 29.57 -33.52 -30.88
C MET A 821 28.80 -33.92 -29.62
N GLU A 822 29.42 -34.76 -28.79
CA GLU A 822 28.91 -35.17 -27.48
C GLU A 822 28.93 -34.01 -26.46
N LYS A 823 27.91 -33.91 -25.59
CA LYS A 823 27.69 -32.76 -24.68
C LYS A 823 28.92 -32.37 -23.86
N SER A 824 29.62 -33.33 -23.26
CA SER A 824 30.81 -33.06 -22.44
C SER A 824 31.99 -32.48 -23.23
N LYS A 825 32.18 -32.90 -24.50
CA LYS A 825 33.22 -32.34 -25.36
C LYS A 825 32.84 -30.94 -25.86
N PHE A 826 31.53 -30.71 -26.03
CA PHE A 826 30.99 -29.41 -26.37
C PHE A 826 31.18 -28.38 -25.25
N GLU A 827 30.83 -28.75 -24.00
CA GLU A 827 31.06 -27.92 -22.81
C GLU A 827 32.54 -27.55 -22.71
N ARG A 828 33.44 -28.54 -22.72
CA ARG A 828 34.89 -28.29 -22.64
C ARG A 828 35.42 -27.40 -23.76
N MET A 829 34.91 -27.52 -24.98
CA MET A 829 35.31 -26.65 -26.08
C MET A 829 34.79 -25.23 -25.87
N SER A 830 33.55 -25.08 -25.42
CA SER A 830 32.94 -23.79 -25.11
C SER A 830 33.70 -23.08 -23.98
N ASP A 831 34.07 -23.79 -22.92
CA ASP A 831 34.85 -23.24 -21.80
C ASP A 831 36.21 -22.72 -22.26
N VAL A 832 36.89 -23.45 -23.15
CA VAL A 832 38.16 -23.00 -23.74
C VAL A 832 37.95 -21.74 -24.59
N ILE A 833 36.90 -21.70 -25.41
CA ILE A 833 36.59 -20.52 -26.25
C ILE A 833 36.26 -19.32 -25.36
N MET A 834 35.42 -19.49 -24.34
CA MET A 834 35.05 -18.44 -23.39
C MET A 834 36.27 -17.96 -22.60
N GLY A 835 37.11 -18.87 -22.12
CA GLY A 835 38.36 -18.55 -21.43
C GLY A 835 39.31 -17.72 -22.27
N ILE A 836 39.40 -17.98 -23.58
CA ILE A 836 40.22 -17.19 -24.51
C ILE A 836 39.62 -15.80 -24.74
N ILE A 837 38.33 -15.71 -25.05
CA ILE A 837 37.66 -14.44 -25.39
C ILE A 837 37.65 -13.49 -24.19
N TYR A 838 37.31 -14.01 -23.02
CA TYR A 838 37.10 -13.22 -21.82
C TYR A 838 38.32 -13.19 -20.89
N SER A 839 39.47 -13.74 -21.30
CA SER A 839 40.72 -13.73 -20.54
C SER A 839 41.06 -12.36 -19.92
N PRO A 840 40.93 -11.21 -20.61
CA PRO A 840 41.25 -9.91 -20.02
C PRO A 840 40.36 -9.55 -18.82
N VAL A 841 39.06 -9.89 -18.90
CA VAL A 841 38.10 -9.62 -17.82
C VAL A 841 38.27 -10.63 -16.69
N LEU A 842 38.51 -11.90 -17.02
CA LEU A 842 38.76 -12.98 -16.05
C LEU A 842 40.01 -12.72 -15.20
N VAL A 843 41.06 -12.11 -15.77
CA VAL A 843 42.24 -11.71 -14.99
C VAL A 843 41.89 -10.68 -13.91
N ILE A 844 41.03 -9.71 -14.24
CA ILE A 844 40.57 -8.69 -13.30
C ILE A 844 39.64 -9.31 -12.25
N ALA A 845 38.74 -10.21 -12.67
CA ALA A 845 37.85 -10.94 -11.78
C ALA A 845 38.64 -11.81 -10.78
N ALA A 846 39.61 -12.59 -11.26
CA ALA A 846 40.46 -13.44 -10.43
C ALA A 846 41.29 -12.61 -9.44
N TRP A 847 41.77 -11.43 -9.83
CA TRP A 847 42.47 -10.51 -8.92
C TRP A 847 41.53 -10.01 -7.80
N HIS A 848 40.33 -9.58 -8.17
CA HIS A 848 39.32 -9.12 -7.21
C HIS A 848 38.90 -10.24 -6.24
N GLU A 849 38.62 -11.43 -6.76
CA GLU A 849 38.19 -12.59 -5.95
C GLU A 849 39.29 -13.11 -5.03
N THR A 850 40.55 -13.10 -5.48
CA THR A 850 41.67 -13.48 -4.61
C THR A 850 41.75 -12.55 -3.40
N LYS A 851 41.49 -11.25 -3.58
CA LYS A 851 41.45 -10.28 -2.49
C LYS A 851 40.27 -10.56 -1.55
N THR A 852 39.07 -10.73 -2.12
CA THR A 852 37.85 -11.02 -1.37
C THR A 852 37.93 -12.35 -0.62
N ALA A 853 38.53 -13.40 -1.19
CA ALA A 853 38.75 -14.68 -0.51
C ALA A 853 39.66 -14.54 0.72
N GLY A 854 40.66 -13.65 0.64
CA GLY A 854 41.50 -13.29 1.79
C GLY A 854 40.69 -12.61 2.90
N GLU A 855 39.78 -11.71 2.54
CA GLU A 855 38.85 -11.03 3.47
C GLU A 855 37.88 -12.04 4.11
N ILE A 856 37.20 -12.88 3.31
CA ILE A 856 36.29 -13.94 3.80
C ILE A 856 37.00 -14.86 4.80
N ARG A 857 38.21 -15.32 4.47
CA ARG A 857 38.98 -16.19 5.37
C ARG A 857 39.34 -15.49 6.69
N SER A 858 39.61 -14.19 6.62
CA SER A 858 39.86 -13.35 7.79
C SER A 858 38.61 -13.27 8.68
N ASN A 859 37.44 -13.02 8.08
CA ASN A 859 36.16 -12.92 8.78
C ASN A 859 35.77 -14.25 9.43
N ARG A 860 35.86 -15.36 8.69
CA ARG A 860 35.60 -16.71 9.22
C ARG A 860 36.54 -17.08 10.37
N ALA A 861 37.80 -16.64 10.34
CA ALA A 861 38.74 -16.88 11.44
C ALA A 861 38.32 -16.17 12.74
N ARG A 862 37.54 -15.09 12.64
CA ARG A 862 36.95 -14.36 13.77
C ARG A 862 35.54 -14.86 14.14
N GLY A 863 34.92 -15.68 13.29
CA GLY A 863 33.53 -16.13 13.47
C GLY A 863 32.48 -15.08 13.05
N GLU A 864 32.90 -14.09 12.27
CA GLU A 864 32.04 -13.08 11.63
C GLU A 864 31.46 -13.61 10.30
N GLU A 865 30.49 -12.90 9.74
CA GLU A 865 29.88 -13.27 8.46
C GLU A 865 30.84 -13.01 7.27
N ASP A 866 30.61 -13.72 6.16
CA ASP A 866 31.48 -13.68 4.97
C ASP A 866 31.58 -12.29 4.32
N ASP A 867 30.58 -11.40 4.50
CA ASP A 867 30.54 -10.04 3.96
C ASP A 867 30.76 -8.91 4.98
N ASP A 868 31.06 -9.24 6.24
CA ASP A 868 31.29 -8.23 7.27
C ASP A 868 32.54 -7.39 6.97
N THR A 869 32.42 -6.07 7.15
CA THR A 869 33.51 -5.11 6.98
C THR A 869 33.80 -4.43 8.30
N ILE A 870 35.04 -4.53 8.77
CA ILE A 870 35.49 -3.84 9.99
C ILE A 870 35.64 -2.36 9.68
N GLU A 871 34.82 -1.54 10.36
CA GLU A 871 34.99 -0.08 10.33
C GLU A 871 36.21 0.35 11.16
N GLU A 872 36.82 1.48 10.82
CA GLU A 872 38.13 1.90 11.40
C GLU A 872 38.15 1.92 12.94
N TRP A 873 37.03 2.27 13.59
CA TRP A 873 36.90 2.31 15.04
C TRP A 873 36.70 0.94 15.71
N GLU A 874 36.22 -0.07 14.97
CA GLU A 874 35.98 -1.42 15.52
C GLU A 874 37.29 -2.18 15.78
N GLN A 875 38.39 -1.72 15.18
CA GLN A 875 39.74 -2.25 15.44
C GLN A 875 40.18 -2.09 16.91
N MET A 876 39.58 -1.14 17.63
CA MET A 876 39.83 -0.93 19.06
C MET A 876 38.82 -1.68 19.95
N MET A 877 37.83 -2.38 19.39
CA MET A 877 36.77 -3.05 20.16
C MET A 877 37.34 -4.10 21.12
N ASP A 878 38.37 -4.85 20.71
CA ASP A 878 39.07 -5.83 21.55
C ASP A 878 39.83 -5.21 22.74
N GLN A 879 40.08 -3.89 22.71
CA GLN A 879 40.78 -3.17 23.77
C GLN A 879 39.82 -2.55 24.80
N VAL A 880 38.51 -2.55 24.54
CA VAL A 880 37.48 -1.95 25.40
C VAL A 880 36.62 -3.06 26.01
N ASP A 881 36.83 -3.34 27.30
CA ASP A 881 36.01 -4.30 28.04
C ASP A 881 34.78 -3.60 28.66
N PHE A 882 33.68 -3.58 27.90
CA PHE A 882 32.41 -2.97 28.32
C PHE A 882 31.82 -3.59 29.61
N GLU A 883 32.19 -4.82 29.97
CA GLU A 883 31.73 -5.46 31.20
C GLU A 883 32.58 -5.05 32.40
N ALA A 884 33.91 -5.01 32.25
CA ALA A 884 34.83 -4.58 33.30
C ALA A 884 34.68 -3.09 33.63
N ASP A 885 34.46 -2.25 32.62
CA ASP A 885 34.27 -0.80 32.79
C ASP A 885 32.87 -0.45 33.36
N GLY A 886 31.98 -1.44 33.50
CA GLY A 886 30.61 -1.25 33.97
C GLY A 886 29.70 -0.51 32.97
N TRP A 887 30.22 -0.14 31.80
CA TRP A 887 29.52 0.59 30.76
C TRP A 887 28.31 -0.17 30.23
N ASN A 888 28.42 -1.50 30.06
CA ASN A 888 27.29 -2.32 29.59
C ASN A 888 26.08 -2.22 30.53
N LYS A 889 26.30 -2.14 31.86
CA LYS A 889 25.21 -1.97 32.82
C LYS A 889 24.57 -0.59 32.73
N LEU A 890 25.38 0.45 32.50
CA LEU A 890 24.88 1.80 32.24
C LEU A 890 24.02 1.82 30.97
N CYS A 891 24.49 1.23 29.87
CA CYS A 891 23.73 1.10 28.63
C CYS A 891 22.42 0.31 28.82
N ILE A 892 22.44 -0.81 29.53
CA ILE A 892 21.22 -1.58 29.84
C ILE A 892 20.23 -0.75 30.67
N SER A 893 20.71 0.06 31.61
CA SER A 893 19.86 0.95 32.41
C SER A 893 19.31 2.14 31.63
N ALA A 894 20.06 2.63 30.64
CA ALA A 894 19.67 3.74 29.76
C ALA A 894 18.86 3.28 28.55
N LYS A 895 18.82 1.98 28.25
CA LYS A 895 18.09 1.42 27.11
C LYS A 895 16.61 1.75 27.21
N THR A 896 16.12 2.51 26.25
CA THR A 896 14.69 2.84 26.14
C THR A 896 13.87 1.57 25.94
N ASN A 897 12.88 1.35 26.82
CA ASN A 897 11.95 0.24 26.66
C ASN A 897 10.87 0.62 25.63
N LEU A 898 11.09 0.23 24.37
CA LEU A 898 10.19 0.52 23.25
C LEU A 898 8.93 -0.37 23.24
N GLU A 899 8.92 -1.49 23.96
CA GLU A 899 7.78 -2.43 23.98
C GLU A 899 6.63 -1.97 24.88
N ALA A 900 6.93 -1.17 25.89
CA ALA A 900 5.96 -0.64 26.83
C ALA A 900 5.82 0.87 26.63
N ASP A 901 4.66 1.32 26.16
CA ASP A 901 4.32 2.74 26.13
C ASP A 901 4.48 3.27 27.56
N PRO A 902 5.33 4.29 27.81
CA PRO A 902 5.55 4.83 29.15
C PRO A 902 4.22 5.27 29.77
N THR A 903 3.29 5.74 28.94
CA THR A 903 1.92 6.08 29.35
C THR A 903 1.17 4.87 29.91
N ILE A 904 1.26 3.71 29.26
CA ILE A 904 0.58 2.48 29.73
C ILE A 904 1.22 1.97 31.01
N THR A 905 2.55 2.05 31.13
CA THR A 905 3.27 1.59 32.32
C THR A 905 2.95 2.46 33.54
N GLU A 906 2.90 3.79 33.36
CA GLU A 906 2.48 4.72 34.40
C GLU A 906 1.00 4.54 34.77
N VAL A 907 0.11 4.30 33.80
CA VAL A 907 -1.30 4.01 34.08
C VAL A 907 -1.47 2.71 34.85
N GLN A 908 -0.70 1.66 34.53
CA GLN A 908 -0.71 0.41 35.30
C GLN A 908 -0.20 0.60 36.74
N LYS A 909 0.82 1.44 36.94
CA LYS A 909 1.34 1.81 38.25
C LYS A 909 0.30 2.57 39.07
N LEU A 910 -0.32 3.61 38.48
CA LEU A 910 -1.41 4.37 39.07
C LEU A 910 -2.60 3.48 39.44
N ARG A 911 -2.95 2.52 38.58
CA ARG A 911 -3.98 1.53 38.90
C ARG A 911 -3.63 0.71 40.14
N GLY A 912 -2.37 0.29 40.28
CA GLY A 912 -1.88 -0.40 41.47
C GLY A 912 -2.02 0.43 42.74
N GLU A 913 -1.59 1.70 42.69
CA GLU A 913 -1.70 2.65 43.80
C GLU A 913 -3.16 2.91 44.20
N VAL A 914 -4.07 3.05 43.22
CA VAL A 914 -5.52 3.21 43.47
C VAL A 914 -6.14 1.95 44.09
N GLU A 915 -5.70 0.76 43.69
CA GLU A 915 -6.15 -0.51 44.27
C GLU A 915 -5.71 -0.64 45.74
N GLU A 916 -4.50 -0.16 46.07
CA GLU A 916 -3.97 -0.09 47.44
C GLU A 916 -4.73 0.94 48.28
N LEU A 917 -5.00 2.13 47.73
CA LEU A 917 -5.81 3.16 48.38
C LEU A 917 -7.24 2.67 48.67
N LYS A 918 -7.81 1.91 47.74
CA LYS A 918 -9.12 1.26 47.89
C LYS A 918 -9.11 0.23 49.02
N LYS A 919 -8.03 -0.55 49.17
CA LYS A 919 -7.89 -1.48 50.31
C LYS A 919 -7.85 -0.72 51.64
N LEU A 920 -7.06 0.34 51.74
CA LEU A 920 -6.98 1.18 52.94
C LEU A 920 -8.35 1.79 53.31
N LEU A 921 -9.11 2.28 52.32
CA LEU A 921 -10.47 2.79 52.54
C LEU A 921 -11.45 1.71 53.01
N VAL A 922 -11.35 0.49 52.47
CA VAL A 922 -12.17 -0.64 52.92
C VAL A 922 -11.81 -1.03 54.36
N ASP A 923 -10.53 -1.00 54.73
CA ASP A 923 -10.07 -1.31 56.07
C ASP A 923 -10.46 -0.22 57.08
N MET A 924 -10.42 1.07 56.69
CA MET A 924 -10.97 2.17 57.48
C MET A 924 -12.49 2.04 57.66
N THR A 925 -13.22 1.69 56.61
CA THR A 925 -14.68 1.52 56.66
C THR A 925 -15.04 0.34 57.58
N LYS A 926 -14.26 -0.75 57.55
CA LYS A 926 -14.39 -1.86 58.48
C LYS A 926 -14.11 -1.44 59.92
N ALA A 927 -13.05 -0.66 60.16
CA ALA A 927 -12.72 -0.15 61.48
C ALA A 927 -13.83 0.77 62.05
N LEU A 928 -14.45 1.62 61.21
CA LEU A 928 -15.61 2.43 61.60
C LEU A 928 -16.87 1.58 61.84
N SER A 929 -17.07 0.49 61.09
CA SER A 929 -18.24 -0.40 61.25
C SER A 929 -18.16 -1.31 62.48
N SER A 930 -16.96 -1.52 63.04
CA SER A 930 -16.74 -2.37 64.22
C SER A 930 -17.03 -1.72 65.58
N GLY A 931 -17.53 -0.47 65.62
CA GLY A 931 -18.20 0.06 66.82
C GLY A 931 -17.41 0.05 68.13
N GLY A 932 -16.11 0.35 68.10
CA GLY A 932 -15.32 0.63 69.30
C GLY A 932 -15.03 2.12 69.40
N GLU A 933 -15.33 2.74 70.54
CA GLU A 933 -14.85 4.08 70.87
C GLU A 933 -13.32 4.13 70.72
N VAL A 934 -12.82 5.06 69.90
CA VAL A 934 -11.38 5.33 69.78
C VAL A 934 -11.12 6.73 70.31
N GLU A 935 -10.31 6.79 71.38
CA GLU A 935 -9.81 8.04 71.94
C GLU A 935 -8.97 8.85 70.94
N PRO A 936 -8.93 10.19 71.07
CA PRO A 936 -8.36 11.12 70.09
C PRO A 936 -6.81 11.20 70.10
N SER A 937 -6.10 10.12 70.44
CA SER A 937 -4.63 10.11 70.56
C SER A 937 -3.87 9.32 69.49
N GLN A 938 -4.55 8.69 68.52
CA GLN A 938 -3.90 7.91 67.45
C GLN A 938 -4.06 8.46 66.02
N ALA A 939 -4.65 9.65 65.85
CA ALA A 939 -4.82 10.26 64.53
C ALA A 939 -3.58 10.98 63.99
N SER A 940 -2.55 11.21 64.83
CA SER A 940 -1.37 12.01 64.47
C SER A 940 -0.17 11.21 63.94
N THR A 941 -0.26 9.89 63.82
CA THR A 941 0.88 9.04 63.38
C THR A 941 0.73 8.43 61.98
N LEU A 942 -0.35 8.75 61.26
CA LEU A 942 -0.61 8.24 59.90
C LEU A 942 -0.41 9.29 58.80
N ILE A 943 0.01 10.50 59.17
CA ILE A 943 0.31 11.58 58.24
C ILE A 943 1.74 12.07 58.55
N ASP A 944 2.73 11.26 58.19
CA ASP A 944 4.09 11.76 58.00
C ASP A 944 4.71 11.10 56.77
N VAL A 945 4.74 11.90 55.70
CA VAL A 945 5.77 12.03 54.66
C VAL A 945 6.42 10.74 54.14
N ALA A 946 6.09 10.39 52.90
CA ALA A 946 7.03 9.72 52.00
C ALA A 946 7.49 10.72 50.93
N GLU A 947 8.65 11.33 51.16
CA GLU A 947 9.50 11.89 50.10
C GLU A 947 10.11 10.74 49.27
N PRO A 948 10.51 10.99 48.01
CA PRO A 948 10.95 9.94 47.11
C PRO A 948 12.37 9.48 47.46
N GLU A 949 12.53 8.28 48.02
CA GLU A 949 13.83 7.63 48.09
C GLU A 949 14.25 7.13 46.69
N GLN A 950 15.42 7.61 46.27
CA GLN A 950 16.16 7.08 45.13
C GLN A 950 16.45 5.60 45.32
N SER A 951 16.12 4.80 44.30
CA SER A 951 16.36 3.37 44.28
C SER A 951 17.85 3.04 44.12
N GLU A 952 18.57 2.80 45.22
CA GLU A 952 19.76 1.96 45.18
C GLU A 952 19.36 0.47 45.22
N SER A 953 19.53 -0.21 44.09
CA SER A 953 19.39 -1.66 44.02
C SER A 953 20.51 -2.35 44.81
N LYS A 954 20.16 -3.01 45.93
CA LYS A 954 21.05 -3.98 46.60
C LYS A 954 20.47 -5.39 46.51
N THR A 955 21.05 -6.13 45.58
CA THR A 955 20.94 -7.57 45.37
C THR A 955 21.30 -8.34 46.66
N LYS A 956 20.37 -9.15 47.21
CA LYS A 956 20.71 -10.17 48.21
C LYS A 956 20.91 -11.54 47.56
N LYS A 957 22.18 -11.86 47.29
CA LYS A 957 22.67 -13.23 47.10
C LYS A 957 22.49 -14.01 48.41
N LYS A 958 21.87 -15.20 48.31
CA LYS A 958 21.97 -16.28 49.29
C LYS A 958 23.43 -16.75 49.38
N LYS A 959 24.01 -16.76 50.59
CA LYS A 959 24.97 -17.83 50.98
C LYS A 959 25.03 -17.98 52.51
N LYS A 960 24.74 -19.22 52.94
CA LYS A 960 24.97 -19.74 54.30
C LYS A 960 26.47 -19.84 54.56
N GLY A 961 26.87 -19.59 55.81
CA GLY A 961 27.78 -20.50 56.51
C GLY A 961 29.22 -20.06 56.78
N LYS A 962 29.39 -19.36 57.91
CA LYS A 962 30.22 -19.73 59.09
C LYS A 962 31.77 -19.65 59.03
N LYS A 963 32.27 -19.10 60.16
CA LYS A 963 33.66 -19.02 60.70
C LYS A 963 34.56 -17.95 60.05
N SER A 964 35.45 -17.26 60.76
CA SER A 964 35.67 -16.89 62.17
C SER A 964 37.00 -16.12 62.19
N LYS A 965 37.04 -15.02 62.95
CA LYS A 965 38.20 -14.39 63.61
C LYS A 965 39.21 -13.55 62.79
N LYS A 966 39.28 -12.27 63.25
CA LYS A 966 40.47 -11.48 63.66
C LYS A 966 41.47 -11.10 62.57
N ASP A 967 42.09 -9.92 62.55
CA ASP A 967 42.25 -8.83 63.52
C ASP A 967 42.78 -7.60 62.73
N LYS A 968 42.41 -6.39 63.19
CA LYS A 968 43.21 -5.15 63.27
C LYS A 968 43.62 -4.31 62.03
N LYS A 969 43.28 -3.00 62.20
CA LYS A 969 44.07 -1.76 61.96
C LYS A 969 44.44 -1.43 60.51
N ALA A 970 44.56 -0.19 60.06
CA ALA A 970 44.34 1.20 60.50
C ALA A 970 44.43 2.00 59.16
N GLY A 971 43.69 3.07 58.91
CA GLY A 971 44.00 4.43 59.36
C GLY A 971 44.23 5.36 58.14
N GLY A 972 43.85 6.63 58.28
CA GLY A 972 44.25 7.77 57.43
C GLY A 972 43.29 8.09 56.28
N GLU A 973 42.44 9.12 56.30
CA GLU A 973 42.66 10.60 56.37
C GLU A 973 42.84 11.27 55.00
N GLY A 974 42.17 12.44 54.85
CA GLY A 974 42.37 13.46 53.81
C GLY A 974 41.35 13.37 52.67
N ASN A 975 40.20 14.05 52.65
CA ASN A 975 39.85 15.45 52.87
C ASN A 975 40.19 16.40 51.69
N ALA A 976 39.15 17.14 51.26
CA ALA A 976 39.13 18.38 50.48
C ALA A 976 39.49 18.28 48.97
N SER A 977 38.94 19.05 48.04
CA SER A 977 37.82 20.00 47.94
C SER A 977 37.92 20.69 46.56
N ALA A 978 36.80 21.19 46.03
CA ALA A 978 36.69 22.27 45.02
C ALA A 978 37.17 21.92 43.60
N SER A 979 36.65 22.45 42.49
CA SER A 979 35.59 23.43 42.15
C SER A 979 35.62 23.58 40.61
N SER A 980 34.52 24.04 40.00
CA SER A 980 34.44 24.82 38.73
C SER A 980 34.95 24.16 37.44
N SER A 981 34.48 24.42 36.22
CA SER A 981 33.43 25.24 35.58
C SER A 981 33.55 24.95 34.07
N SER A 982 32.52 25.33 33.29
CA SER A 982 32.58 25.86 31.89
C SER A 982 33.24 24.97 30.82
N SER A 983 32.51 24.44 29.83
CA SER A 983 31.99 25.10 28.61
C SER A 983 32.75 24.52 27.39
N ASP A 984 32.19 24.77 26.21
CA ASP A 984 32.71 24.51 24.84
C ASP A 984 32.05 23.25 24.24
N GLU A 985 31.03 23.36 23.38
CA GLU A 985 31.06 23.76 21.95
C GLU A 985 32.09 22.96 21.13
N GLU A 986 31.62 21.90 20.48
CA GLU A 986 31.59 21.72 19.01
C GLU A 986 30.48 20.72 18.63
#